data_AF-A0A840Y1L4-F1
#
_entry.id   AF-A0A840Y1L4-F1
#
_cell.length_a   1.000
_cell.length_b   1.000
_cell.length_c   1.000
_cell.angle_alpha   90.00
_cell.angle_beta   90.00
_cell.angle_gamma   90.00
#
_symmetry.space_group_name_H-M   'P 1'
#
loop_
_entity.id
_entity.type
_entity.pdbx_description
1 polymer ?
#
loop_
_entity_poly.entity_id
_entity_poly.type
_entity_poly.pdbx_seq_one_letter_code
_entity_poly.pdbx_strand_id
1 'polypeptide(L)'
;MSDFRAELLAAFAAEHREHLAAIRAALAAEDVSGAVVLDAAALREVFRRAHSLKGAARAVDLPGLEALAHALEALLAAEMDGAAGGETRLGPARIALLHRGLDAIEAVAAAMAEGAPPPPLEPVLAALSATPGPDSLPPPPPRPAPDAPRPAPDAPGPATQRPAPEPAAPAAPPEAYLRVEAARVERLSAAMHGLQALIGRQDSTLGGLRGVEAELRALRRNWEGLRAALSPAPALVPRLRGFEAALGEVTRRVAGLSRQGRANEDAIDRAAASLAHEVEAVALVPAEGVLGPLAAAAREMAREAGREVAVRAEGLDAQAERRVLQALKDPVLHLLRNALGHGAPRDGQRAEIGLRVAATGGGLTVNVWDNGPGPDLAAIEAVAVRQGLLPPRPPGAPPPPVEALLALVFEPGFSTAASVDHLSGRGMGLSVVAEAAAALHGGAALRPRPGGGTEVVIALPPSTGRRSLLLVEAGGQLLGLPGGHGLVTVGPVLRLDPAALSSAEGRPVARIGIEGAETLVPLLPLAALLGGAEEVPAAGPVGAPVPAVLLSRGAARLALVVTALRDARSFVVTELDAPGADPALLSGAALLEGDRLALVLRPDGLLDRGLREAMRPGTPRPAAAPERPRRHVLVVDDSLTTRTLERSILEAGGYRVSLAVDGLEALNSLRDPLASVDLVLADVEMPGMDGFGLVEAIRADPALAGLPVILMTSRDSPGDVQRGMELGASAYLTKQGFDQQALLATIGQLI
;
A
#
# COMPACT_ATOMS: atom_id res chain seq x y z
N MET A 1 -38.19 -3.98 6.75
CA MET A 1 -37.90 -3.32 8.04
C MET A 1 -37.03 -4.18 8.98
N SER A 2 -36.88 -5.51 8.77
CA SER A 2 -36.00 -6.36 9.60
C SER A 2 -34.51 -6.14 9.36
N ASP A 3 -34.09 -5.89 8.11
CA ASP A 3 -32.67 -5.69 7.77
C ASP A 3 -32.08 -4.42 8.38
N PHE A 4 -32.80 -3.30 8.32
CA PHE A 4 -32.34 -2.04 8.91
C PHE A 4 -32.15 -2.12 10.43
N ARG A 5 -33.03 -2.86 11.13
CA ARG A 5 -32.89 -3.08 12.57
C ARG A 5 -31.70 -4.00 12.89
N ALA A 6 -31.44 -5.01 12.06
CA ALA A 6 -30.29 -5.89 12.22
C ALA A 6 -28.96 -5.15 11.97
N GLU A 7 -28.90 -4.28 10.97
CA GLU A 7 -27.74 -3.42 10.69
C GLU A 7 -27.49 -2.41 11.81
N LEU A 8 -28.54 -1.77 12.34
CA LEU A 8 -28.45 -0.89 13.50
C LEU A 8 -27.93 -1.61 14.75
N LEU A 9 -28.39 -2.85 14.99
CA LEU A 9 -27.92 -3.68 16.11
C LEU A 9 -26.47 -4.13 15.92
N ALA A 10 -26.04 -4.43 14.70
CA ALA A 10 -24.65 -4.79 14.39
C ALA A 10 -23.69 -3.58 14.57
N ALA A 11 -24.11 -2.39 14.11
CA ALA A 11 -23.37 -1.15 14.34
C ALA A 11 -23.26 -0.82 15.84
N PHE A 12 -24.37 -0.94 16.57
CA PHE A 12 -24.39 -0.79 18.03
C PHE A 12 -23.47 -1.81 18.73
N ALA A 13 -23.42 -3.06 18.28
CA ALA A 13 -22.55 -4.11 18.83
C ALA A 13 -21.05 -3.86 18.57
N ALA A 14 -20.68 -3.05 17.59
CA ALA A 14 -19.31 -2.59 17.39
C ALA A 14 -19.01 -1.40 18.31
N GLU A 15 -19.88 -0.39 18.31
CA GLU A 15 -19.70 0.88 19.03
C GLU A 15 -19.70 0.70 20.56
N HIS A 16 -20.59 -0.13 21.10
CA HIS A 16 -20.70 -0.32 22.55
C HIS A 16 -19.43 -0.95 23.17
N ARG A 17 -18.69 -1.77 22.42
CA ARG A 17 -17.49 -2.48 22.91
C ARG A 17 -16.35 -1.50 23.10
N GLU A 18 -16.24 -0.52 22.19
CA GLU A 18 -15.25 0.56 22.31
C GLU A 18 -15.51 1.40 23.56
N HIS A 19 -16.77 1.80 23.79
CA HIS A 19 -17.13 2.59 24.97
C HIS A 19 -16.91 1.83 26.28
N LEU A 20 -17.30 0.56 26.36
CA LEU A 20 -17.06 -0.28 27.54
C LEU A 20 -15.56 -0.47 27.81
N ALA A 21 -14.76 -0.75 26.77
CA ALA A 21 -13.31 -0.93 26.90
C ALA A 21 -12.62 0.35 27.38
N ALA A 22 -13.01 1.52 26.85
CA ALA A 22 -12.47 2.81 27.27
C ALA A 22 -12.79 3.12 28.75
N ILE A 23 -14.02 2.86 29.19
CA ILE A 23 -14.42 3.06 30.60
C ILE A 23 -13.64 2.10 31.50
N ARG A 24 -13.53 0.81 31.15
CA ARG A 24 -12.76 -0.17 31.95
C ARG A 24 -11.27 0.19 32.02
N ALA A 25 -10.68 0.66 30.93
CA ALA A 25 -9.28 1.09 30.92
C ALA A 25 -9.03 2.26 31.88
N ALA A 26 -9.97 3.21 31.96
CA ALA A 26 -9.88 4.31 32.92
C ALA A 26 -10.05 3.83 34.38
N LEU A 27 -10.85 2.79 34.62
CA LEU A 27 -11.08 2.22 35.95
C LEU A 27 -10.03 1.18 36.37
N ALA A 28 -9.09 0.78 35.51
CA ALA A 28 -8.13 -0.28 35.78
C ALA A 28 -6.94 0.14 36.66
N ALA A 29 -6.71 1.45 36.83
CA ALA A 29 -5.59 1.99 37.59
C ALA A 29 -5.90 2.06 39.09
N GLU A 30 -6.13 0.90 39.71
CA GLU A 30 -6.38 0.78 41.15
C GLU A 30 -5.09 1.04 41.95
N ASP A 31 -5.21 1.81 43.04
CA ASP A 31 -4.14 1.96 44.02
C ASP A 31 -4.10 0.78 45.01
N VAL A 32 -3.13 0.80 45.93
CA VAL A 32 -2.91 -0.28 46.92
C VAL A 32 -4.12 -0.50 47.85
N SER A 33 -5.06 0.45 47.93
CA SER A 33 -6.31 0.33 48.70
C SER A 33 -7.52 -0.13 47.87
N GLY A 34 -7.32 -0.41 46.58
CA GLY A 34 -8.38 -0.76 45.62
C GLY A 34 -9.22 0.45 45.18
N ALA A 35 -8.74 1.68 45.39
CA ALA A 35 -9.41 2.89 44.97
C ALA A 35 -8.77 3.42 43.67
N VAL A 36 -9.56 4.02 42.80
CA VAL A 36 -9.11 4.61 41.53
C VAL A 36 -9.17 6.12 41.67
N VAL A 37 -8.06 6.79 41.39
CA VAL A 37 -8.00 8.25 41.36
C VAL A 37 -8.10 8.69 39.91
N LEU A 38 -9.19 9.38 39.57
CA LEU A 38 -9.40 9.95 38.25
C LEU A 38 -9.18 11.46 38.30
N ASP A 39 -8.34 11.98 37.42
CA ASP A 39 -8.29 13.42 37.20
C ASP A 39 -9.61 13.91 36.55
N ALA A 40 -9.81 15.23 36.56
CA ALA A 40 -11.03 15.81 36.01
C ALA A 40 -11.21 15.56 34.50
N ALA A 41 -10.14 15.34 33.75
CA ALA A 41 -10.21 15.05 32.31
C ALA A 41 -10.63 13.60 32.05
N ALA A 42 -10.05 12.65 32.78
CA ALA A 42 -10.37 11.23 32.75
C ALA A 42 -11.80 10.97 33.22
N LEU A 43 -12.25 11.63 34.29
CA LEU A 43 -13.64 11.51 34.76
C LEU A 43 -14.64 12.05 33.73
N ARG A 44 -14.35 13.20 33.10
CA ARG A 44 -15.17 13.74 32.00
C ARG A 44 -15.20 12.81 30.79
N GLU A 45 -14.09 12.17 30.47
CA GLU A 45 -14.02 11.22 29.37
C GLU A 45 -14.88 9.98 29.66
N VAL A 46 -14.76 9.41 30.86
CA VAL A 46 -15.58 8.27 31.29
C VAL A 46 -17.07 8.62 31.29
N PHE A 47 -17.42 9.80 31.77
CA PHE A 47 -18.79 10.32 31.73
C PHE A 47 -19.30 10.49 30.29
N ARG A 48 -18.49 11.07 29.39
CA ARG A 48 -18.83 11.24 27.97
C ARG A 48 -19.11 9.90 27.30
N ARG A 49 -18.29 8.87 27.57
CA ARG A 49 -18.47 7.52 27.02
C ARG A 49 -19.74 6.85 27.53
N ALA A 50 -20.08 7.02 28.82
CA ALA A 50 -21.36 6.55 29.37
C ALA A 50 -22.57 7.28 28.72
N HIS A 51 -22.45 8.58 28.49
CA HIS A 51 -23.48 9.37 27.79
C HIS A 51 -23.68 8.92 26.34
N SER A 52 -22.59 8.67 25.60
CA SER A 52 -22.65 8.12 24.24
C SER A 52 -23.30 6.74 24.20
N LEU A 53 -23.00 5.88 25.17
CA LEU A 53 -23.61 4.55 25.30
C LEU A 53 -25.14 4.62 25.51
N LYS A 54 -25.62 5.59 26.29
CA LYS A 54 -27.07 5.87 26.44
C LYS A 54 -27.69 6.32 25.11
N GLY A 55 -27.03 7.24 24.40
CA GLY A 55 -27.49 7.72 23.09
C GLY A 55 -27.60 6.60 22.07
N ALA A 56 -26.58 5.73 22.02
CA ALA A 56 -26.53 4.57 21.14
C ALA A 56 -27.64 3.56 21.49
N ALA A 57 -27.86 3.27 22.78
CA ALA A 57 -28.93 2.36 23.23
C ALA A 57 -30.34 2.86 22.87
N ARG A 58 -30.56 4.18 22.94
CA ARG A 58 -31.82 4.82 22.56
C ARG A 58 -32.05 4.78 21.05
N ALA A 59 -30.99 4.91 20.24
CA ALA A 59 -31.07 4.86 18.78
C ALA A 59 -31.53 3.48 18.26
N VAL A 60 -31.26 2.42 19.01
CA VAL A 60 -31.65 1.04 18.68
C VAL A 60 -32.90 0.53 19.41
N ASP A 61 -33.61 1.40 20.14
CA ASP A 61 -34.86 1.12 20.87
C ASP A 61 -34.71 -0.04 21.89
N LEU A 62 -33.68 0.05 22.74
CA LEU A 62 -33.39 -0.92 23.79
C LEU A 62 -33.54 -0.31 25.19
N PRO A 63 -34.76 -0.31 25.75
CA PRO A 63 -35.06 0.43 26.99
C PRO A 63 -34.29 -0.10 28.22
N GLY A 64 -33.99 -1.40 28.28
CA GLY A 64 -33.20 -1.98 29.38
C GLY A 64 -31.74 -1.52 29.37
N LEU A 65 -31.17 -1.35 28.18
CA LEU A 65 -29.78 -0.93 28.01
C LEU A 65 -29.63 0.58 28.19
N GLU A 66 -30.61 1.34 27.71
CA GLU A 66 -30.73 2.78 27.97
C GLU A 66 -30.83 3.06 29.48
N ALA A 67 -31.63 2.29 30.21
CA ALA A 67 -31.76 2.43 31.66
C ALA A 67 -30.45 2.16 32.41
N LEU A 68 -29.68 1.13 32.00
CA LEU A 68 -28.37 0.82 32.61
C LEU A 68 -27.33 1.90 32.33
N ALA A 69 -27.25 2.36 31.08
CA ALA A 69 -26.34 3.43 30.70
C ALA A 69 -26.69 4.75 31.41
N HIS A 70 -27.98 5.04 31.56
CA HIS A 70 -28.45 6.20 32.31
C HIS A 70 -28.10 6.10 33.81
N ALA A 71 -28.23 4.93 34.43
CA ALA A 71 -27.85 4.74 35.83
C ALA A 71 -26.34 4.88 36.06
N LEU A 72 -25.50 4.38 35.13
CA LEU A 72 -24.05 4.59 35.16
C LEU A 72 -23.69 6.07 35.01
N GLU A 73 -24.32 6.76 34.07
CA GLU A 73 -24.12 8.19 33.86
C GLU A 73 -24.51 9.01 35.11
N ALA A 74 -25.63 8.68 35.75
CA ALA A 74 -26.06 9.34 36.99
C ALA A 74 -25.07 9.11 38.15
N LEU A 75 -24.51 7.91 38.26
CA LEU A 75 -23.48 7.58 39.25
C LEU A 75 -22.23 8.44 39.05
N LEU A 76 -21.77 8.57 37.80
CA LEU A 76 -20.59 9.35 37.44
C LEU A 76 -20.82 10.87 37.54
N ALA A 77 -22.03 11.34 37.24
CA ALA A 77 -22.43 12.74 37.43
C ALA A 77 -22.32 13.16 38.91
N ALA A 78 -22.80 12.31 39.83
CA ALA A 78 -22.72 12.59 41.26
C ALA A 78 -21.28 12.73 41.76
N GLU A 79 -20.34 11.95 41.20
CA GLU A 79 -18.91 12.08 41.50
C GLU A 79 -18.31 13.35 40.91
N MET A 80 -18.75 13.74 39.71
CA MET A 80 -18.31 14.96 39.04
C MET A 80 -18.79 16.23 39.74
N ASP A 81 -20.01 16.22 40.29
CA ASP A 81 -20.57 17.35 41.06
C ASP A 81 -19.94 17.45 42.47
N GLY A 82 -19.51 16.32 43.05
CA GLY A 82 -18.79 16.27 44.32
C GLY A 82 -17.31 16.68 44.21
N ALA A 83 -16.72 16.57 43.02
CA ALA A 83 -15.35 16.94 42.73
C ALA A 83 -15.27 18.44 42.41
N ALA A 84 -14.95 19.27 43.41
CA ALA A 84 -14.73 20.71 43.26
C ALA A 84 -13.43 21.04 42.48
N GLY A 85 -13.32 20.58 41.24
CA GLY A 85 -12.22 20.86 40.31
C GLY A 85 -10.92 20.09 40.55
N GLY A 86 -10.92 19.10 41.45
CA GLY A 86 -9.76 18.27 41.79
C GLY A 86 -9.84 16.82 41.29
N GLU A 87 -8.90 16.00 41.74
CA GLU A 87 -8.89 14.55 41.51
C GLU A 87 -10.06 13.88 42.28
N THR A 88 -10.76 12.99 41.60
CA THR A 88 -11.90 12.23 42.15
C THR A 88 -11.43 10.84 42.56
N ARG A 89 -11.61 10.50 43.83
CA ARG A 89 -11.22 9.19 44.36
C ARG A 89 -12.44 8.27 44.43
N LEU A 90 -12.51 7.31 43.53
CA LEU A 90 -13.53 6.27 43.52
C LEU A 90 -13.09 5.11 44.42
N GLY A 91 -13.87 4.80 45.45
CA GLY A 91 -13.59 3.66 46.32
C GLY A 91 -13.91 2.29 45.67
N PRO A 92 -13.40 1.18 46.23
CA PRO A 92 -13.58 -0.17 45.69
C PRO A 92 -15.06 -0.55 45.48
N ALA A 93 -15.94 -0.16 46.40
CA ALA A 93 -17.38 -0.42 46.29
C ALA A 93 -18.02 0.29 45.08
N ARG A 94 -17.54 1.50 44.76
CA ARG A 94 -18.02 2.30 43.63
C ARG A 94 -17.53 1.72 42.30
N ILE A 95 -16.27 1.29 42.27
CA ILE A 95 -15.64 0.63 41.11
C ILE A 95 -16.33 -0.71 40.82
N ALA A 96 -16.56 -1.52 41.85
CA ALA A 96 -17.28 -2.79 41.71
C ALA A 96 -18.70 -2.58 41.16
N LEU A 97 -19.38 -1.51 41.58
CA LEU A 97 -20.71 -1.16 41.09
C LEU A 97 -20.69 -0.70 39.62
N LEU A 98 -19.69 0.12 39.23
CA LEU A 98 -19.46 0.50 37.84
C LEU A 98 -19.19 -0.73 36.95
N HIS A 99 -18.27 -1.61 37.36
CA HIS A 99 -17.99 -2.85 36.63
C HIS A 99 -19.22 -3.73 36.50
N ARG A 100 -20.02 -3.89 37.56
CA ARG A 100 -21.26 -4.66 37.51
C ARG A 100 -22.27 -4.08 36.50
N GLY A 101 -22.35 -2.76 36.37
CA GLY A 101 -23.17 -2.12 35.34
C GLY A 101 -22.64 -2.35 33.92
N LEU A 102 -21.33 -2.27 33.72
CA LEU A 102 -20.68 -2.55 32.43
C LEU A 102 -20.86 -4.02 32.01
N ASP A 103 -20.69 -4.96 32.96
CA ASP A 103 -20.91 -6.40 32.75
C ASP A 103 -22.37 -6.69 32.39
N ALA A 104 -23.33 -5.99 33.01
CA ALA A 104 -24.75 -6.14 32.69
C ALA A 104 -25.08 -5.64 31.28
N ILE A 105 -24.48 -4.53 30.83
CA ILE A 105 -24.64 -4.03 29.47
C ILE A 105 -24.06 -5.04 28.45
N GLU A 106 -22.88 -5.58 28.74
CA GLU A 106 -22.21 -6.58 27.90
C GLU A 106 -23.02 -7.88 27.83
N ALA A 107 -23.57 -8.34 28.95
CA ALA A 107 -24.42 -9.54 29.01
C ALA A 107 -25.74 -9.38 28.24
N VAL A 108 -26.38 -8.19 28.30
CA VAL A 108 -27.58 -7.91 27.50
C VAL A 108 -27.25 -7.91 26.02
N ALA A 109 -26.15 -7.27 25.62
CA ALA A 109 -25.76 -7.21 24.22
C ALA A 109 -25.34 -8.59 23.66
N ALA A 110 -24.67 -9.42 24.46
CA ALA A 110 -24.36 -10.81 24.10
C ALA A 110 -25.63 -11.65 23.94
N ALA A 111 -26.57 -11.57 24.89
CA ALA A 111 -27.85 -12.27 24.79
C ALA A 111 -28.63 -11.88 23.52
N MET A 112 -28.56 -10.61 23.13
CA MET A 112 -29.17 -10.14 21.89
C MET A 112 -28.50 -10.68 20.63
N ALA A 113 -27.18 -10.74 20.60
CA ALA A 113 -26.43 -11.31 19.48
C ALA A 113 -26.73 -12.81 19.29
N GLU A 114 -27.01 -13.52 20.39
CA GLU A 114 -27.35 -14.95 20.40
C GLU A 114 -28.86 -15.22 20.26
N GLY A 115 -29.71 -14.18 20.24
CA GLY A 115 -31.17 -14.31 20.22
C GLY A 115 -31.76 -14.88 21.51
N ALA A 116 -31.01 -14.84 22.61
CA ALA A 116 -31.41 -15.30 23.93
C ALA A 116 -32.19 -14.21 24.70
N PRO A 117 -33.07 -14.57 25.65
CA PRO A 117 -33.71 -13.58 26.51
C PRO A 117 -32.67 -12.84 27.37
N PRO A 118 -32.77 -11.50 27.51
CA PRO A 118 -31.80 -10.73 28.29
C PRO A 118 -31.84 -11.14 29.77
N PRO A 119 -30.70 -11.08 30.48
CA PRO A 119 -30.67 -11.35 31.91
C PRO A 119 -31.54 -10.34 32.69
N PRO A 120 -32.04 -10.69 33.89
CA PRO A 120 -32.82 -9.77 34.71
C PRO A 120 -31.96 -8.56 35.14
N LEU A 121 -32.42 -7.36 34.81
CA LEU A 121 -31.66 -6.11 34.98
C LEU A 121 -32.06 -5.34 36.24
N GLU A 122 -33.24 -5.63 36.80
CA GLU A 122 -33.80 -5.04 38.00
C GLU A 122 -32.81 -5.04 39.19
N PRO A 123 -32.09 -6.13 39.53
CA PRO A 123 -31.16 -6.11 40.67
C PRO A 123 -29.91 -5.24 40.42
N VAL A 124 -29.49 -5.06 39.17
CA VAL A 124 -28.33 -4.23 38.82
C VAL A 124 -28.73 -2.76 38.77
N LEU A 125 -29.88 -2.46 38.16
CA LEU A 125 -30.47 -1.11 38.15
C LEU A 125 -30.76 -0.63 39.57
N ALA A 126 -31.35 -1.48 40.42
CA ALA A 126 -31.58 -1.13 41.83
C ALA A 126 -30.27 -0.85 42.58
N ALA A 127 -29.20 -1.59 42.29
CA ALA A 127 -27.89 -1.36 42.92
C ALA A 127 -27.22 -0.07 42.41
N LEU A 128 -27.36 0.27 41.13
CA LEU A 128 -26.81 1.49 40.53
C LEU A 128 -27.58 2.75 40.94
N SER A 129 -28.89 2.64 41.13
CA SER A 129 -29.77 3.75 41.54
C SER A 129 -29.89 3.91 43.05
N ALA A 130 -29.54 2.90 43.84
CA ALA A 130 -29.42 3.04 45.28
C ALA A 130 -28.22 3.94 45.58
N THR A 131 -28.43 5.11 46.19
CA THR A 131 -27.35 5.99 46.63
C THR A 131 -26.58 5.30 47.75
N PRO A 132 -25.37 4.74 47.52
CA PRO A 132 -24.60 4.18 48.61
C PRO A 132 -23.89 5.35 49.29
N GLY A 133 -24.02 5.48 50.61
CA GLY A 133 -23.02 6.24 51.36
C GLY A 133 -21.63 5.61 51.15
N PRO A 134 -20.54 6.35 51.35
CA PRO A 134 -19.20 5.79 51.25
C PRO A 134 -19.09 4.62 52.24
N ASP A 135 -18.81 3.42 51.71
CA ASP A 135 -18.73 2.13 52.38
C ASP A 135 -19.99 1.58 53.07
N SER A 136 -20.78 0.79 52.35
CA SER A 136 -21.34 -0.47 52.89
C SER A 136 -22.15 -1.25 51.84
N LEU A 137 -21.70 -2.47 51.50
CA LEU A 137 -22.54 -3.62 51.11
C LEU A 137 -21.74 -4.92 51.39
N PRO A 138 -22.40 -6.01 51.83
CA PRO A 138 -21.75 -7.16 52.48
C PRO A 138 -21.19 -8.20 51.48
N PRO A 139 -20.18 -9.00 51.87
CA PRO A 139 -19.58 -10.00 51.00
C PRO A 139 -20.50 -11.21 50.72
N PRO A 140 -20.38 -11.87 49.55
CA PRO A 140 -21.19 -13.02 49.16
C PRO A 140 -20.83 -14.31 49.92
N PRO A 141 -21.73 -15.30 50.02
CA PRO A 141 -21.53 -16.50 50.84
C PRO A 141 -20.52 -17.50 50.22
N PRO A 142 -19.73 -18.23 51.04
CA PRO A 142 -18.71 -19.15 50.54
C PRO A 142 -19.31 -20.48 50.05
N ARG A 143 -18.74 -21.03 48.98
CA ARG A 143 -18.98 -22.41 48.53
C ARG A 143 -17.99 -23.38 49.20
N PRO A 144 -18.36 -24.66 49.43
CA PRO A 144 -17.64 -25.59 50.28
C PRO A 144 -16.40 -26.19 49.58
N ALA A 145 -15.34 -26.39 50.35
CA ALA A 145 -14.09 -27.05 49.93
C ALA A 145 -14.15 -28.58 50.18
N PRO A 146 -13.44 -29.40 49.37
CA PRO A 146 -13.05 -30.75 49.75
C PRO A 146 -11.62 -30.80 50.32
N ASP A 147 -11.39 -31.89 51.06
CA ASP A 147 -10.40 -32.12 52.12
C ASP A 147 -8.91 -32.01 51.78
N ALA A 148 -8.16 -31.64 52.83
CA ALA A 148 -6.71 -31.69 52.92
C ALA A 148 -6.21 -33.04 53.48
N PRO A 149 -4.98 -33.47 53.12
CA PRO A 149 -4.15 -34.30 53.98
C PRO A 149 -3.17 -33.47 54.83
N ARG A 150 -2.88 -34.04 56.00
CA ARG A 150 -2.16 -33.52 57.17
C ARG A 150 -0.60 -33.62 57.07
N PRO A 151 0.16 -33.15 58.09
CA PRO A 151 1.41 -32.37 57.94
C PRO A 151 2.68 -33.08 58.46
N ALA A 152 3.85 -32.45 58.29
CA ALA A 152 5.05 -32.61 59.14
C ALA A 152 6.04 -31.42 58.89
N PRO A 153 7.11 -31.21 59.68
CA PRO A 153 7.09 -30.22 60.77
C PRO A 153 8.32 -29.27 60.83
N ASP A 154 8.18 -28.25 61.68
CA ASP A 154 9.16 -27.48 62.48
C ASP A 154 10.61 -27.29 62.00
N ALA A 155 11.03 -26.02 61.98
CA ALA A 155 12.39 -25.63 62.36
C ALA A 155 12.44 -24.26 63.07
N PRO A 156 13.42 -24.05 63.99
CA PRO A 156 13.47 -22.96 64.97
C PRO A 156 14.32 -21.75 64.49
N GLY A 157 14.20 -20.61 65.17
CA GLY A 157 15.14 -19.47 65.04
C GLY A 157 16.49 -19.72 65.73
N PRO A 158 17.26 -18.66 66.10
CA PRO A 158 17.77 -17.55 65.29
C PRO A 158 19.30 -17.35 65.45
N ALA A 159 19.96 -16.69 64.49
CA ALA A 159 21.26 -15.95 64.57
C ALA A 159 21.84 -15.84 63.14
N THR A 160 22.47 -14.77 62.64
CA THR A 160 23.01 -13.52 63.18
C THR A 160 23.16 -12.57 61.99
N GLN A 161 22.98 -11.27 62.23
CA GLN A 161 23.03 -10.17 61.26
C GLN A 161 24.42 -9.94 60.66
N ARG A 162 24.45 -9.49 59.40
CA ARG A 162 25.45 -8.56 58.85
C ARG A 162 24.71 -7.40 58.15
N PRO A 163 25.30 -6.19 58.12
CA PRO A 163 24.57 -4.93 58.09
C PRO A 163 23.94 -4.62 56.72
N ALA A 164 22.76 -4.00 56.79
CA ALA A 164 21.98 -3.53 55.65
C ALA A 164 22.67 -2.37 54.90
N PRO A 165 22.66 -2.36 53.56
CA PRO A 165 22.72 -1.11 52.80
C PRO A 165 21.39 -0.36 52.94
N GLU A 166 21.45 0.97 52.93
CA GLU A 166 20.29 1.87 52.99
C GLU A 166 19.13 1.46 52.07
N PRO A 167 17.86 1.64 52.51
CA PRO A 167 16.72 1.39 51.65
C PRO A 167 16.73 2.39 50.50
N ALA A 168 16.99 1.88 49.30
CA ALA A 168 16.67 2.59 48.07
C ALA A 168 15.18 2.97 48.10
N ALA A 169 14.90 4.22 47.76
CA ALA A 169 13.56 4.78 47.70
C ALA A 169 12.58 3.85 46.96
N PRO A 170 11.29 3.84 47.35
CA PRO A 170 10.28 3.01 46.68
C PRO A 170 10.25 3.39 45.20
N ALA A 171 10.54 2.40 44.35
CA ALA A 171 10.45 2.54 42.92
C ALA A 171 9.00 2.92 42.56
N ALA A 172 8.87 4.07 41.90
CA ALA A 172 7.64 4.48 41.23
C ALA A 172 7.13 3.36 40.31
N PRO A 173 5.80 3.29 40.04
CA PRO A 173 5.26 2.34 39.07
C PRO A 173 6.00 2.48 37.73
N PRO A 174 6.13 1.41 36.93
CA PRO A 174 6.88 1.47 35.69
C PRO A 174 6.09 2.32 34.69
N GLU A 175 6.36 3.64 34.67
CA GLU A 175 6.33 4.37 33.41
C GLU A 175 7.15 3.55 32.43
N ALA A 176 6.60 3.28 31.25
CA ALA A 176 7.25 2.47 30.24
C ALA A 176 8.45 3.23 29.65
N TYR A 177 9.54 3.32 30.41
CA TYR A 177 10.78 3.94 29.98
C TYR A 177 11.36 3.12 28.82
N LEU A 178 11.43 3.73 27.66
CA LEU A 178 12.16 3.20 26.53
C LEU A 178 13.65 3.40 26.79
N ARG A 179 14.39 2.32 27.03
CA ARG A 179 15.86 2.38 27.12
C ARG A 179 16.42 2.55 25.72
N VAL A 180 16.96 3.74 25.45
CA VAL A 180 17.59 4.10 24.17
C VAL A 180 19.10 4.22 24.39
N GLU A 181 19.89 3.75 23.44
CA GLU A 181 21.34 3.98 23.49
C GLU A 181 21.69 5.47 23.37
N ALA A 182 22.59 5.96 24.22
CA ALA A 182 22.98 7.37 24.24
C ALA A 182 23.45 7.89 22.86
N ALA A 183 24.17 7.05 22.10
CA ALA A 183 24.63 7.39 20.75
C ALA A 183 23.48 7.67 19.75
N ARG A 184 22.29 7.10 19.94
CA ARG A 184 21.10 7.43 19.11
C ARG A 184 20.54 8.80 19.44
N VAL A 185 20.50 9.14 20.72
CA VAL A 185 20.03 10.46 21.18
C VAL A 185 20.96 11.55 20.64
N GLU A 186 22.27 11.30 20.63
CA GLU A 186 23.27 12.20 20.04
C GLU A 186 23.08 12.37 18.52
N ARG A 187 22.86 11.28 17.77
CA ARG A 187 22.58 11.34 16.33
C ARG A 187 21.28 12.08 16.01
N LEU A 188 20.22 11.81 16.77
CA LEU A 188 18.95 12.52 16.66
C LEU A 188 19.13 14.03 16.90
N SER A 189 19.84 14.38 17.97
CA SER A 189 20.16 15.78 18.29
C SER A 189 20.96 16.44 17.16
N ALA A 190 21.98 15.77 16.61
CA ALA A 190 22.76 16.28 15.49
C ALA A 190 21.91 16.50 14.23
N ALA A 191 21.01 15.55 13.91
CA ALA A 191 20.09 15.66 12.77
C ALA A 191 19.11 16.84 12.96
N MET A 192 18.56 17.04 14.16
CA MET A 192 17.70 18.17 14.49
C MET A 192 18.42 19.52 14.33
N HIS A 193 19.63 19.66 14.87
CA HIS A 193 20.43 20.88 14.73
C HIS A 193 20.78 21.15 13.26
N GLY A 194 21.09 20.10 12.48
CA GLY A 194 21.33 20.20 11.03
C GLY A 194 20.13 20.74 10.27
N LEU A 195 18.92 20.24 10.55
CA LEU A 195 17.69 20.72 9.93
C LEU A 195 17.37 22.16 10.35
N GLN A 196 17.54 22.51 11.63
CA GLN A 196 17.33 23.88 12.12
C GLN A 196 18.29 24.87 11.42
N ALA A 197 19.55 24.49 11.23
CA ALA A 197 20.51 25.31 10.50
C ALA A 197 20.12 25.51 9.03
N LEU A 198 19.50 24.51 8.38
CA LEU A 198 19.01 24.61 7.00
C LEU A 198 17.76 25.48 6.88
N ILE A 199 16.81 25.33 7.81
CA ILE A 199 15.62 26.21 7.90
C ILE A 199 16.07 27.67 8.07
N GLY A 200 17.07 27.94 8.92
CA GLY A 200 17.64 29.28 9.07
C GLY A 200 18.31 29.83 7.80
N ARG A 201 18.81 28.98 6.89
CA ARG A 201 19.33 29.43 5.58
C ARG A 201 18.21 29.78 4.59
N GLN A 202 17.01 29.26 4.77
CA GLN A 202 15.85 29.58 3.92
C GLN A 202 15.45 31.06 4.06
N ASP A 203 15.56 31.62 5.26
CA ASP A 203 15.36 33.05 5.54
C ASP A 203 16.33 33.95 4.75
N SER A 204 17.56 33.50 4.51
CA SER A 204 18.53 34.24 3.69
C SER A 204 18.14 34.29 2.22
N THR A 205 17.45 33.25 1.72
CA THR A 205 16.94 33.19 0.34
C THR A 205 15.76 34.13 0.16
N LEU A 206 14.85 34.19 1.16
CA LEU A 206 13.76 35.17 1.23
C LEU A 206 14.31 36.62 1.30
N GLY A 207 15.40 36.84 2.05
CA GLY A 207 16.13 38.10 2.06
C GLY A 207 16.70 38.48 0.69
N GLY A 208 17.26 37.51 -0.04
CA GLY A 208 17.74 37.69 -1.42
C GLY A 208 16.64 38.09 -2.40
N LEU A 209 15.46 37.49 -2.31
CA LEU A 209 14.29 37.83 -3.13
C LEU A 209 13.81 39.27 -2.89
N ARG A 210 13.79 39.72 -1.62
CA ARG A 210 13.52 41.13 -1.29
C ARG A 210 14.55 42.10 -1.90
N GLY A 211 15.81 41.67 -2.01
CA GLY A 211 16.88 42.40 -2.70
C GLY A 211 16.62 42.54 -4.20
N VAL A 212 16.24 41.44 -4.87
CA VAL A 212 15.84 41.46 -6.29
C VAL A 212 14.63 42.37 -6.52
N GLU A 213 13.64 42.34 -5.63
CA GLU A 213 12.47 43.20 -5.71
C GLU A 213 12.85 44.70 -5.62
N ALA A 214 13.81 45.03 -4.76
CA ALA A 214 14.33 46.39 -4.65
C ALA A 214 15.09 46.84 -5.91
N GLU A 215 15.87 45.94 -6.53
CA GLU A 215 16.57 46.17 -7.79
C GLU A 215 15.60 46.34 -8.97
N LEU A 216 14.57 45.49 -9.07
CA LEU A 216 13.50 45.61 -10.07
C LEU A 216 12.75 46.93 -9.93
N ARG A 217 12.44 47.35 -8.70
CA ARG A 217 11.85 48.67 -8.42
C ARG A 217 12.78 49.81 -8.86
N ALA A 218 14.09 49.68 -8.68
CA ALA A 218 15.06 50.66 -9.15
C ALA A 218 15.16 50.69 -10.69
N LEU A 219 15.17 49.52 -11.33
CA LEU A 219 15.18 49.37 -12.78
C LEU A 219 13.94 50.04 -13.41
N ARG A 220 12.76 49.83 -12.81
CA ARG A 220 11.50 50.45 -13.25
C ARG A 220 11.55 51.98 -13.17
N ARG A 221 12.06 52.54 -12.05
CA ARG A 221 12.24 54.00 -11.91
C ARG A 221 13.21 54.55 -12.95
N ASN A 222 14.32 53.85 -13.21
CA ASN A 222 15.31 54.25 -14.20
C ASN A 222 14.71 54.20 -15.63
N TRP A 223 13.90 53.20 -15.94
CA TRP A 223 13.17 53.09 -17.20
C TRP A 223 12.14 54.21 -17.39
N GLU A 224 11.35 54.53 -16.36
CA GLU A 224 10.39 55.64 -16.38
C GLU A 224 11.10 56.98 -16.62
N GLY A 225 12.26 57.19 -15.98
CA GLY A 225 13.10 58.37 -16.21
C GLY A 225 13.71 58.41 -17.62
N LEU A 226 14.14 57.27 -18.17
CA LEU A 226 14.62 57.17 -19.55
C LEU A 226 13.51 57.48 -20.55
N ARG A 227 12.32 56.91 -20.33
CA ARG A 227 11.12 57.11 -21.16
C ARG A 227 10.71 58.57 -21.21
N ALA A 228 10.77 59.27 -20.07
CA ALA A 228 10.50 60.69 -19.97
C ALA A 228 11.55 61.56 -20.71
N ALA A 229 12.76 61.02 -20.95
CA ALA A 229 13.88 61.73 -21.58
C ALA A 229 14.04 61.46 -23.09
N LEU A 230 13.08 60.80 -23.74
CA LEU A 230 13.20 60.40 -25.15
C LEU A 230 12.86 61.54 -26.14
N SER A 231 13.91 62.19 -26.66
CA SER A 231 14.02 62.74 -28.02
C SER A 231 15.48 62.56 -28.53
N PRO A 232 15.77 62.56 -29.86
CA PRO A 232 16.60 61.52 -30.47
C PRO A 232 18.11 61.83 -30.49
N ALA A 233 18.91 60.75 -30.60
CA ALA A 233 20.24 60.79 -31.17
C ALA A 233 21.27 60.07 -30.26
N PRO A 234 22.51 60.52 -30.08
CA PRO A 234 23.60 59.68 -29.54
C PRO A 234 23.65 59.46 -28.02
N ALA A 235 23.03 60.34 -27.22
CA ALA A 235 23.14 60.32 -25.75
C ALA A 235 22.39 59.15 -25.07
N LEU A 236 21.56 58.44 -25.83
CA LEU A 236 20.75 57.32 -25.34
C LEU A 236 21.51 56.00 -25.27
N VAL A 237 22.52 55.81 -26.12
CA VAL A 237 23.26 54.54 -26.24
C VAL A 237 23.95 54.12 -24.93
N PRO A 238 24.67 55.00 -24.20
CA PRO A 238 25.26 54.62 -22.91
C PRO A 238 24.21 54.27 -21.86
N ARG A 239 23.06 54.96 -21.90
CA ARG A 239 21.94 54.74 -20.96
C ARG A 239 21.22 53.42 -21.22
N LEU A 240 21.00 53.05 -22.49
CA LEU A 240 20.46 51.73 -22.85
C LEU A 240 21.40 50.60 -22.49
N ARG A 241 22.71 50.75 -22.74
CA ARG A 241 23.72 49.75 -22.29
C ARG A 241 23.76 49.60 -20.78
N GLY A 242 23.64 50.70 -20.03
CA GLY A 242 23.53 50.66 -18.56
C GLY A 242 22.26 49.94 -18.08
N PHE A 243 21.15 50.11 -18.79
CA PHE A 243 19.90 49.41 -18.52
C PHE A 243 20.00 47.90 -18.85
N GLU A 244 20.56 47.53 -19.99
CA GLU A 244 20.81 46.13 -20.38
C GLU A 244 21.76 45.44 -19.39
N ALA A 245 22.82 46.11 -18.94
CA ALA A 245 23.74 45.59 -17.94
C ALA A 245 23.04 45.34 -16.60
N ALA A 246 22.22 46.29 -16.14
CA ALA A 246 21.45 46.16 -14.91
C ALA A 246 20.39 45.04 -15.01
N LEU A 247 19.71 44.89 -16.16
CA LEU A 247 18.79 43.79 -16.42
C LEU A 247 19.53 42.43 -16.44
N GLY A 248 20.73 42.38 -17.02
CA GLY A 248 21.63 41.23 -17.02
C GLY A 248 22.15 40.86 -15.63
N GLU A 249 22.27 41.83 -14.72
CA GLU A 249 22.64 41.59 -13.32
C GLU A 249 21.47 41.00 -12.52
N VAL A 250 20.27 41.56 -12.68
CA VAL A 250 19.03 41.03 -12.06
C VAL A 250 18.75 39.60 -12.51
N THR A 251 18.83 39.31 -13.81
CA THR A 251 18.59 37.95 -14.34
C THR A 251 19.60 36.94 -13.80
N ARG A 252 20.90 37.29 -13.73
CA ARG A 252 21.93 36.44 -13.12
C ARG A 252 21.68 36.21 -11.63
N ARG A 253 21.27 37.25 -10.89
CA ARG A 253 20.97 37.17 -9.45
C ARG A 253 19.73 36.30 -9.18
N VAL A 254 18.65 36.45 -9.96
CA VAL A 254 17.45 35.60 -9.90
C VAL A 254 17.79 34.14 -10.21
N ALA A 255 18.57 33.89 -11.26
CA ALA A 255 19.01 32.53 -11.60
C ALA A 255 19.89 31.91 -10.51
N GLY A 256 20.75 32.71 -9.87
CA GLY A 256 21.56 32.31 -8.70
C GLY A 256 20.71 31.92 -7.50
N LEU A 257 19.74 32.78 -7.13
CA LEU A 257 18.80 32.50 -6.04
C LEU A 257 17.91 31.30 -6.33
N SER A 258 17.49 31.10 -7.58
CA SER A 258 16.69 29.93 -7.98
C SER A 258 17.49 28.62 -7.85
N ARG A 259 18.77 28.61 -8.25
CA ARG A 259 19.65 27.45 -8.06
C ARG A 259 19.92 27.18 -6.58
N GLN A 260 20.15 28.23 -5.80
CA GLN A 260 20.35 28.13 -4.35
C GLN A 260 19.09 27.63 -3.63
N GLY A 261 17.90 28.10 -4.05
CA GLY A 261 16.61 27.64 -3.55
C GLY A 261 16.43 26.14 -3.75
N ARG A 262 16.61 25.64 -4.99
CA ARG A 262 16.54 24.20 -5.28
C ARG A 262 17.54 23.36 -4.48
N ALA A 263 18.80 23.82 -4.39
CA ALA A 263 19.82 23.12 -3.62
C ALA A 263 19.50 23.07 -2.11
N ASN A 264 18.84 24.12 -1.58
CA ASN A 264 18.37 24.15 -0.20
C ASN A 264 17.16 23.25 0.02
N GLU A 265 16.19 23.23 -0.90
CA GLU A 265 15.05 22.30 -0.88
C GLU A 265 15.55 20.86 -0.83
N ASP A 266 16.46 20.47 -1.75
CA ASP A 266 17.06 19.14 -1.76
C ASP A 266 17.81 18.81 -0.45
N ALA A 267 18.45 19.81 0.17
CA ALA A 267 19.17 19.64 1.43
C ALA A 267 18.22 19.48 2.62
N ILE A 268 17.13 20.25 2.65
CA ILE A 268 16.07 20.14 3.66
C ILE A 268 15.39 18.78 3.56
N ASP A 269 15.06 18.32 2.36
CA ASP A 269 14.43 17.02 2.14
C ASP A 269 15.33 15.87 2.64
N ARG A 270 16.63 15.92 2.33
CA ARG A 270 17.59 14.94 2.87
C ARG A 270 17.72 15.00 4.39
N ALA A 271 17.77 16.19 4.97
CA ALA A 271 17.87 16.35 6.42
C ALA A 271 16.59 15.89 7.13
N ALA A 272 15.42 16.18 6.58
CA ALA A 272 14.13 15.72 7.08
C ALA A 272 14.01 14.18 6.99
N ALA A 273 14.45 13.58 5.88
CA ALA A 273 14.51 12.13 5.74
C ALA A 273 15.47 11.48 6.76
N SER A 274 16.64 12.07 6.98
CA SER A 274 17.60 11.61 7.98
C SER A 274 17.04 11.73 9.41
N LEU A 275 16.35 12.83 9.72
CA LEU A 275 15.72 13.02 11.02
C LEU A 275 14.60 12.00 11.25
N ALA A 276 13.74 11.78 10.25
CA ALA A 276 12.68 10.78 10.31
C ALA A 276 13.27 9.37 10.57
N HIS A 277 14.38 9.03 9.90
CA HIS A 277 15.07 7.76 10.12
C HIS A 277 15.62 7.61 11.56
N GLU A 278 16.24 8.65 12.12
CA GLU A 278 16.76 8.59 13.50
C GLU A 278 15.61 8.53 14.53
N VAL A 279 14.50 9.22 14.29
CA VAL A 279 13.28 9.12 15.14
C VAL A 279 12.74 7.69 15.13
N GLU A 280 12.64 7.06 13.95
CA GLU A 280 12.23 5.66 13.83
C GLU A 280 13.21 4.73 14.55
N ALA A 281 14.51 4.95 14.40
CA ALA A 281 15.55 4.12 15.01
C ALA A 281 15.57 4.21 16.55
N VAL A 282 15.12 5.32 17.14
CA VAL A 282 14.97 5.49 18.58
C VAL A 282 13.83 4.63 19.13
N ALA A 283 12.77 4.39 18.35
CA ALA A 283 11.61 3.58 18.77
C ALA A 283 11.88 2.06 18.76
N LEU A 284 13.00 1.62 18.17
CA LEU A 284 13.34 0.20 18.05
C LEU A 284 14.00 -0.34 19.32
N VAL A 285 13.59 -1.53 19.75
CA VAL A 285 14.17 -2.26 20.87
C VAL A 285 14.74 -3.60 20.41
N PRO A 286 15.77 -4.16 21.09
CA PRO A 286 16.28 -5.50 20.79
C PRO A 286 15.19 -6.57 20.99
N ALA A 287 15.18 -7.56 20.11
CA ALA A 287 14.24 -8.69 20.15
C ALA A 287 14.41 -9.56 21.41
N GLU A 288 15.59 -9.56 22.03
CA GLU A 288 15.93 -10.34 23.24
C GLU A 288 14.89 -10.18 24.35
N GLY A 289 14.44 -8.96 24.64
CA GLY A 289 13.50 -8.70 25.74
C GLY A 289 12.09 -9.25 25.52
N VAL A 290 11.72 -9.60 24.29
CA VAL A 290 10.36 -10.05 23.95
C VAL A 290 10.36 -11.49 23.43
N LEU A 291 11.24 -11.80 22.47
CA LEU A 291 11.33 -13.12 21.83
C LEU A 291 12.30 -14.06 22.54
N GLY A 292 13.28 -13.54 23.30
CA GLY A 292 14.21 -14.36 24.06
C GLY A 292 13.55 -15.36 25.03
N PRO A 293 12.53 -14.95 25.82
CA PRO A 293 11.81 -15.85 26.72
C PRO A 293 11.11 -17.04 26.01
N LEU A 294 10.79 -16.92 24.71
CA LEU A 294 10.12 -17.98 23.97
C LEU A 294 11.00 -19.21 23.76
N ALA A 295 12.31 -19.01 23.60
CA ALA A 295 13.26 -20.12 23.53
C ALA A 295 13.32 -20.89 24.86
N ALA A 296 13.19 -20.20 26.00
CA ALA A 296 13.11 -20.84 27.31
C ALA A 296 11.78 -21.62 27.47
N ALA A 297 10.65 -21.03 27.05
CA ALA A 297 9.36 -21.71 27.05
C ALA A 297 9.37 -22.97 26.16
N ALA A 298 10.04 -22.94 25.01
CA ALA A 298 10.18 -24.11 24.16
C ALA A 298 11.00 -25.24 24.81
N ARG A 299 12.05 -24.92 25.59
CA ARG A 299 12.79 -25.93 26.36
C ARG A 299 11.90 -26.58 27.42
N GLU A 300 11.07 -25.79 28.09
CA GLU A 300 10.15 -26.30 29.10
C GLU A 300 9.08 -27.20 28.48
N MET A 301 8.48 -26.80 27.35
CA MET A 301 7.54 -27.64 26.58
C MET A 301 8.18 -28.97 26.13
N ALA A 302 9.45 -28.95 25.70
CA ALA A 302 10.18 -30.17 25.34
C ALA A 302 10.37 -31.10 26.55
N ARG A 303 10.69 -30.53 27.71
CA ARG A 303 10.87 -31.25 28.98
C ARG A 303 9.57 -31.88 29.46
N GLU A 304 8.46 -31.15 29.42
CA GLU A 304 7.11 -31.64 29.76
C GLU A 304 6.67 -32.77 28.82
N ALA A 305 6.99 -32.66 27.52
CA ALA A 305 6.72 -33.70 26.53
C ALA A 305 7.67 -34.92 26.62
N GLY A 306 8.65 -34.90 27.53
CA GLY A 306 9.64 -35.97 27.69
C GLY A 306 10.60 -36.13 26.51
N ARG A 307 10.84 -35.07 25.74
CA ARG A 307 11.69 -35.10 24.52
C ARG A 307 13.02 -34.40 24.78
N GLU A 308 14.13 -35.06 24.42
CA GLU A 308 15.46 -34.45 24.44
C GLU A 308 15.71 -33.62 23.17
N VAL A 309 15.32 -32.34 23.19
CA VAL A 309 15.48 -31.41 22.07
C VAL A 309 16.50 -30.32 22.41
N ALA A 310 17.43 -30.04 21.51
CA ALA A 310 18.32 -28.88 21.60
C ALA A 310 17.61 -27.63 21.07
N VAL A 311 17.45 -26.59 21.91
CA VAL A 311 16.79 -25.32 21.51
C VAL A 311 17.82 -24.19 21.41
N ARG A 312 17.99 -23.66 20.19
CA ARG A 312 18.88 -22.52 19.91
C ARG A 312 18.12 -21.22 19.69
N ALA A 313 18.74 -20.11 20.09
CA ALA A 313 18.26 -18.76 19.78
C ALA A 313 19.43 -17.94 19.25
N GLU A 314 19.27 -17.35 18.06
CA GLU A 314 20.30 -16.61 17.35
C GLU A 314 19.78 -15.23 16.94
N GLY A 315 20.65 -14.21 16.97
CA GLY A 315 20.34 -12.88 16.45
C GLY A 315 19.29 -12.08 17.23
N LEU A 316 19.12 -12.37 18.53
CA LEU A 316 18.19 -11.66 19.40
C LEU A 316 18.55 -10.17 19.64
N ASP A 317 19.73 -9.75 19.23
CA ASP A 317 20.19 -8.36 19.20
C ASP A 317 19.54 -7.53 18.08
N ALA A 318 18.91 -8.19 17.10
CA ALA A 318 18.14 -7.53 16.05
C ALA A 318 17.05 -6.63 16.63
N GLN A 319 16.88 -5.45 16.03
CA GLN A 319 16.04 -4.39 16.57
C GLN A 319 14.77 -4.18 15.77
N ALA A 320 13.64 -4.04 16.48
CA ALA A 320 12.33 -3.72 15.90
C ALA A 320 11.46 -2.98 16.93
N GLU A 321 10.37 -2.38 16.47
CA GLU A 321 9.40 -1.72 17.33
C GLU A 321 8.79 -2.73 18.32
N ARG A 322 8.63 -2.32 19.58
CA ARG A 322 8.14 -3.22 20.64
C ARG A 322 6.79 -3.83 20.31
N ARG A 323 5.88 -3.07 19.67
CA ARG A 323 4.54 -3.55 19.27
C ARG A 323 4.63 -4.69 18.26
N VAL A 324 5.50 -4.54 17.26
CA VAL A 324 5.78 -5.57 16.25
C VAL A 324 6.29 -6.85 16.91
N LEU A 325 7.27 -6.75 17.81
CA LEU A 325 7.83 -7.91 18.52
C LEU A 325 6.79 -8.60 19.43
N GLN A 326 5.92 -7.83 20.09
CA GLN A 326 4.86 -8.37 20.95
C GLN A 326 3.80 -9.13 20.15
N ALA A 327 3.39 -8.60 18.99
CA ALA A 327 2.43 -9.26 18.11
C ALA A 327 2.97 -10.60 17.55
N LEU A 328 4.30 -10.76 17.44
CA LEU A 328 4.92 -12.02 17.01
C LEU A 328 5.03 -13.08 18.10
N LYS A 329 4.76 -12.75 19.37
CA LYS A 329 4.95 -13.67 20.49
C LYS A 329 4.17 -14.97 20.33
N ASP A 330 2.86 -14.87 20.08
CA ASP A 330 1.98 -16.02 19.97
C ASP A 330 2.22 -16.82 18.66
N PRO A 331 2.37 -16.18 17.48
CA PRO A 331 2.76 -16.87 16.25
C PRO A 331 4.08 -17.65 16.39
N VAL A 332 5.13 -17.03 16.96
CA VAL A 332 6.44 -17.69 17.12
C VAL A 332 6.35 -18.85 18.12
N LEU A 333 5.62 -18.67 19.23
CA LEU A 333 5.39 -19.76 20.18
C LEU A 333 4.63 -20.93 19.54
N HIS A 334 3.65 -20.64 18.69
CA HIS A 334 2.93 -21.65 17.93
C HIS A 334 3.87 -22.42 16.97
N LEU A 335 4.72 -21.71 16.23
CA LEU A 335 5.72 -22.33 15.36
C LEU A 335 6.70 -23.22 16.13
N LEU A 336 7.19 -22.76 17.29
CA LEU A 336 8.07 -23.56 18.15
C LEU A 336 7.39 -24.83 18.65
N ARG A 337 6.08 -24.77 18.98
CA ARG A 337 5.28 -25.95 19.34
C ARG A 337 5.15 -26.92 18.18
N ASN A 338 4.88 -26.43 16.97
CA ASN A 338 4.79 -27.27 15.76
C ASN A 338 6.12 -27.95 15.45
N ALA A 339 7.23 -27.21 15.56
CA ALA A 339 8.58 -27.73 15.41
C ALA A 339 8.90 -28.82 16.45
N LEU A 340 8.49 -28.65 17.72
CA LEU A 340 8.63 -29.68 18.74
C LEU A 340 7.78 -30.94 18.44
N GLY A 341 6.57 -30.77 17.92
CA GLY A 341 5.64 -31.85 17.60
C GLY A 341 6.11 -32.73 16.44
N HIS A 342 6.55 -32.09 15.34
CA HIS A 342 6.85 -32.76 14.06
C HIS A 342 8.35 -32.88 13.74
N GLY A 343 9.23 -32.13 14.41
CA GLY A 343 10.64 -31.94 14.05
C GLY A 343 11.62 -33.02 14.54
N ALA A 344 11.16 -34.21 14.93
CA ALA A 344 12.07 -35.29 15.32
C ALA A 344 12.71 -35.95 14.07
N PRO A 345 14.05 -36.01 13.95
CA PRO A 345 14.73 -36.70 12.84
C PRO A 345 14.41 -38.20 12.84
N ARG A 346 14.37 -38.83 11.66
CA ARG A 346 14.10 -40.28 11.52
C ARG A 346 15.36 -41.15 11.71
N ASP A 347 16.51 -40.50 11.70
CA ASP A 347 17.85 -41.06 11.49
C ASP A 347 18.70 -41.03 12.78
N GLY A 348 18.05 -40.94 13.95
CA GLY A 348 18.71 -41.04 15.26
C GLY A 348 19.54 -39.82 15.66
N GLN A 349 19.54 -38.76 14.84
CA GLN A 349 20.12 -37.47 15.20
C GLN A 349 19.33 -36.83 16.35
N ARG A 350 20.02 -36.06 17.19
CA ARG A 350 19.37 -35.30 18.26
C ARG A 350 18.43 -34.27 17.63
N ALA A 351 17.18 -34.25 18.08
CA ALA A 351 16.20 -33.26 17.63
C ALA A 351 16.69 -31.86 18.00
N GLU A 352 16.63 -30.95 17.04
CA GLU A 352 17.10 -29.58 17.18
C GLU A 352 16.07 -28.62 16.58
N ILE A 353 15.73 -27.61 17.37
CA ILE A 353 14.90 -26.50 16.94
C ILE A 353 15.59 -25.18 17.23
N GLY A 354 15.31 -24.17 16.41
CA GLY A 354 15.90 -22.86 16.61
C GLY A 354 14.98 -21.71 16.25
N LEU A 355 15.20 -20.60 16.95
CA LEU A 355 14.66 -19.29 16.64
C LEU A 355 15.82 -18.42 16.18
N ARG A 356 15.72 -17.86 14.98
CA ARG A 356 16.68 -16.87 14.48
C ARG A 356 15.95 -15.58 14.17
N VAL A 357 16.45 -14.48 14.71
CA VAL A 357 15.97 -13.14 14.36
C VAL A 357 17.09 -12.44 13.61
N ALA A 358 16.76 -11.77 12.51
CA ALA A 358 17.73 -10.96 11.78
C ALA A 358 17.07 -9.68 11.30
N ALA A 359 17.79 -8.56 11.43
CA ALA A 359 17.42 -7.29 10.83
C ALA A 359 18.38 -7.03 9.66
N THR A 360 17.93 -7.25 8.41
CA THR A 360 18.79 -7.08 7.23
C THR A 360 18.16 -6.15 6.22
N GLY A 361 18.92 -5.15 5.78
CA GLY A 361 18.56 -4.23 4.71
C GLY A 361 17.48 -3.20 5.04
N GLY A 362 16.86 -3.23 6.22
CA GLY A 362 15.66 -2.44 6.55
C GLY A 362 14.41 -3.28 6.85
N GLY A 363 14.57 -4.60 6.93
CA GLY A 363 13.54 -5.57 7.27
C GLY A 363 13.86 -6.39 8.51
N LEU A 364 12.82 -6.90 9.17
CA LEU A 364 12.94 -7.89 10.22
C LEU A 364 12.51 -9.26 9.69
N THR A 365 13.37 -10.26 9.82
CA THR A 365 13.04 -11.66 9.56
C THR A 365 13.11 -12.46 10.85
N VAL A 366 12.03 -13.17 11.16
CA VAL A 366 11.95 -14.10 12.29
C VAL A 366 11.77 -15.50 11.72
N ASN A 367 12.79 -16.33 11.90
CA ASN A 367 12.85 -17.68 11.36
C ASN A 367 12.73 -18.68 12.51
N VAL A 368 11.80 -19.62 12.38
CA VAL A 368 11.69 -20.79 13.26
C VAL A 368 12.02 -22.01 12.44
N TRP A 369 12.96 -22.83 12.91
CA TRP A 369 13.43 -24.00 12.16
C TRP A 369 13.54 -25.24 13.02
N ASP A 370 13.49 -26.40 12.35
CA ASP A 370 13.78 -27.72 12.89
C ASP A 370 14.75 -28.51 11.99
N ASN A 371 15.22 -29.66 12.47
CA ASN A 371 16.01 -30.64 11.71
C ASN A 371 15.23 -31.95 11.45
N GLY A 372 13.90 -31.90 11.42
CA GLY A 372 13.04 -33.05 11.19
C GLY A 372 13.07 -33.56 9.74
N PRO A 373 12.09 -34.37 9.33
CA PRO A 373 12.03 -34.92 7.96
C PRO A 373 11.74 -33.85 6.88
N GLY A 374 11.39 -32.62 7.26
CA GLY A 374 10.99 -31.56 6.34
C GLY A 374 9.53 -31.69 5.86
N PRO A 375 9.07 -30.75 5.01
CA PRO A 375 7.70 -30.76 4.50
C PRO A 375 7.47 -31.89 3.49
N ASP A 376 6.43 -32.68 3.70
CA ASP A 376 6.01 -33.75 2.77
C ASP A 376 5.22 -33.16 1.60
N LEU A 377 5.93 -32.88 0.50
CA LEU A 377 5.36 -32.27 -0.70
C LEU A 377 4.25 -33.11 -1.34
N ALA A 378 4.37 -34.45 -1.30
CA ALA A 378 3.37 -35.35 -1.86
C ALA A 378 2.08 -35.34 -1.02
N ALA A 379 2.21 -35.30 0.31
CA ALA A 379 1.06 -35.15 1.20
C ALA A 379 0.38 -33.79 1.01
N ILE A 380 1.15 -32.70 0.87
CA ILE A 380 0.62 -31.35 0.60
C ILE A 380 -0.14 -31.33 -0.73
N GLU A 381 0.42 -31.87 -1.82
CA GLU A 381 -0.26 -31.98 -3.11
C GLU A 381 -1.57 -32.77 -2.98
N ALA A 382 -1.55 -33.92 -2.29
CA ALA A 382 -2.74 -34.74 -2.10
C ALA A 382 -3.84 -34.03 -1.30
N VAL A 383 -3.49 -33.26 -0.25
CA VAL A 383 -4.45 -32.44 0.51
C VAL A 383 -5.01 -31.33 -0.37
N ALA A 384 -4.17 -30.62 -1.12
CA ALA A 384 -4.57 -29.54 -2.00
C ALA A 384 -5.55 -30.01 -3.09
N VAL A 385 -5.31 -31.18 -3.68
CA VAL A 385 -6.25 -31.77 -4.66
C VAL A 385 -7.57 -32.16 -4.00
N ARG A 386 -7.54 -32.75 -2.79
CA ARG A 386 -8.76 -33.09 -2.05
C ARG A 386 -9.60 -31.87 -1.67
N GLN A 387 -8.96 -30.74 -1.35
CA GLN A 387 -9.62 -29.48 -1.00
C GLN A 387 -9.99 -28.64 -2.24
N GLY A 388 -9.69 -29.11 -3.46
CA GLY A 388 -10.00 -28.40 -4.70
C GLY A 388 -9.10 -27.18 -4.98
N LEU A 389 -8.01 -27.01 -4.24
CA LEU A 389 -7.04 -25.93 -4.42
C LEU A 389 -6.12 -26.16 -5.63
N LEU A 390 -5.92 -27.43 -6.00
CA LEU A 390 -5.20 -27.84 -7.21
C LEU A 390 -6.03 -28.85 -8.01
N PRO A 391 -6.02 -28.77 -9.35
CA PRO A 391 -6.60 -29.81 -10.19
C PRO A 391 -5.77 -31.11 -10.06
N PRO A 392 -6.40 -32.29 -10.19
CA PRO A 392 -5.68 -33.57 -10.16
C PRO A 392 -4.65 -33.64 -11.30
N ARG A 393 -3.43 -34.05 -10.96
CA ARG A 393 -2.31 -34.08 -11.92
C ARG A 393 -2.54 -35.17 -12.99
N PRO A 394 -2.41 -34.84 -14.28
CA PRO A 394 -2.45 -35.83 -15.35
C PRO A 394 -1.32 -36.86 -15.20
N PRO A 395 -1.53 -38.14 -15.59
CA PRO A 395 -0.47 -39.14 -15.56
C PRO A 395 0.75 -38.68 -16.39
N GLY A 396 1.93 -38.66 -15.77
CA GLY A 396 3.19 -38.27 -16.43
C GLY A 396 3.49 -36.77 -16.47
N ALA A 397 2.59 -35.89 -16.01
CA ALA A 397 2.88 -34.47 -15.88
C ALA A 397 3.90 -34.20 -14.75
N PRO A 398 4.81 -33.21 -14.91
CA PRO A 398 5.76 -32.84 -13.86
C PRO A 398 5.04 -32.36 -12.59
N PRO A 399 5.62 -32.55 -11.39
CA PRO A 399 5.04 -32.04 -10.16
C PRO A 399 5.00 -30.50 -10.18
N PRO A 400 4.06 -29.87 -9.46
CA PRO A 400 4.03 -28.42 -9.33
C PRO A 400 5.34 -27.89 -8.71
N PRO A 401 5.73 -26.64 -9.00
CA PRO A 401 6.87 -25.99 -8.35
C PRO A 401 6.74 -26.09 -6.82
N VAL A 402 7.85 -26.39 -6.16
CA VAL A 402 7.91 -26.63 -4.71
C VAL A 402 7.35 -25.42 -3.95
N GLU A 403 7.70 -24.21 -4.38
CA GLU A 403 7.25 -22.96 -3.78
C GLU A 403 5.73 -22.78 -3.85
N ALA A 404 5.09 -23.24 -4.95
CA ALA A 404 3.65 -23.16 -5.10
C ALA A 404 2.94 -24.13 -4.15
N LEU A 405 3.48 -25.34 -3.95
CA LEU A 405 2.94 -26.30 -2.97
C LEU A 405 3.09 -25.77 -1.54
N LEU A 406 4.27 -25.24 -1.20
CA LEU A 406 4.55 -24.72 0.13
C LEU A 406 3.76 -23.45 0.48
N ALA A 407 3.26 -22.71 -0.50
CA ALA A 407 2.37 -21.57 -0.24
C ALA A 407 0.99 -22.02 0.25
N LEU A 408 0.49 -23.19 -0.19
CA LEU A 408 -0.85 -23.68 0.13
C LEU A 408 -1.02 -24.04 1.61
N VAL A 409 0.07 -24.30 2.34
CA VAL A 409 0.01 -24.65 3.77
C VAL A 409 -0.50 -23.50 4.65
N PHE A 410 -0.52 -22.26 4.13
CA PHE A 410 -1.04 -21.09 4.81
C PHE A 410 -2.53 -20.85 4.55
N GLU A 411 -3.17 -21.63 3.68
CA GLU A 411 -4.61 -21.51 3.42
C GLU A 411 -5.43 -21.90 4.68
N PRO A 412 -6.52 -21.19 4.99
CA PRO A 412 -7.38 -21.52 6.13
C PRO A 412 -7.89 -22.96 6.07
N GLY A 413 -7.69 -23.72 7.15
CA GLY A 413 -8.12 -25.12 7.23
C GLY A 413 -7.21 -26.12 6.49
N PHE A 414 -6.05 -25.67 5.99
CA PHE A 414 -5.05 -26.58 5.42
C PHE A 414 -4.29 -27.30 6.55
N SER A 415 -4.35 -28.64 6.56
CA SER A 415 -3.59 -29.47 7.49
C SER A 415 -3.26 -30.82 6.88
N THR A 416 -2.03 -31.29 7.12
CA THR A 416 -1.55 -32.62 6.72
C THR A 416 -1.75 -33.68 7.82
N ALA A 417 -2.18 -33.28 9.03
CA ALA A 417 -2.39 -34.20 10.14
C ALA A 417 -3.70 -35.01 9.98
N ALA A 418 -3.64 -36.32 10.24
CA ALA A 418 -4.79 -37.22 10.11
C ALA A 418 -5.83 -37.10 11.25
N SER A 419 -5.49 -36.39 12.34
CA SER A 419 -6.37 -36.13 13.48
C SER A 419 -6.23 -34.67 13.92
N VAL A 420 -7.37 -34.00 14.12
CA VAL A 420 -7.42 -32.64 14.69
C VAL A 420 -7.10 -32.77 16.18
N ASP A 421 -5.90 -32.37 16.58
CA ASP A 421 -5.52 -32.42 17.99
C ASP A 421 -6.36 -31.39 18.78
N HIS A 422 -7.12 -31.87 19.77
CA HIS A 422 -8.08 -31.07 20.55
C HIS A 422 -7.40 -29.95 21.35
N LEU A 423 -6.07 -30.00 21.51
CA LEU A 423 -5.30 -28.98 22.22
C LEU A 423 -5.01 -27.71 21.39
N SER A 424 -5.16 -27.74 20.07
CA SER A 424 -4.84 -26.60 19.19
C SER A 424 -6.06 -26.01 18.45
N GLY A 425 -7.27 -26.42 18.83
CA GLY A 425 -8.56 -25.85 18.44
C GLY A 425 -8.62 -25.15 17.07
N ARG A 426 -9.14 -25.88 16.06
CA ARG A 426 -9.63 -25.43 14.72
C ARG A 426 -8.77 -25.70 13.48
N GLY A 427 -7.63 -26.39 13.55
CA GLY A 427 -6.86 -26.70 12.34
C GLY A 427 -6.31 -25.44 11.63
N MET A 428 -6.07 -24.37 12.39
CA MET A 428 -5.59 -23.05 11.94
C MET A 428 -4.07 -22.91 12.07
N GLY A 429 -3.29 -23.95 11.78
CA GLY A 429 -1.89 -24.03 12.18
C GLY A 429 -1.02 -22.89 11.63
N LEU A 430 -0.77 -22.88 10.32
CA LEU A 430 0.08 -21.85 9.70
C LEU A 430 -0.71 -20.63 9.23
N SER A 431 -2.04 -20.74 9.05
CA SER A 431 -2.88 -19.61 8.64
C SER A 431 -2.87 -18.47 9.66
N VAL A 432 -2.86 -18.76 10.96
CA VAL A 432 -2.75 -17.73 12.03
C VAL A 432 -1.43 -16.97 11.94
N VAL A 433 -0.35 -17.67 11.57
CA VAL A 433 0.97 -17.06 11.39
C VAL A 433 0.96 -16.11 10.18
N ALA A 434 0.35 -16.53 9.07
CA ALA A 434 0.19 -15.70 7.89
C ALA A 434 -0.69 -14.47 8.18
N GLU A 435 -1.80 -14.64 8.90
CA GLU A 435 -2.71 -13.56 9.30
C GLU A 435 -2.00 -12.54 10.20
N ALA A 436 -1.29 -13.01 11.25
CA ALA A 436 -0.53 -12.14 12.13
C ALA A 436 0.59 -11.39 11.38
N ALA A 437 1.28 -12.06 10.46
CA ALA A 437 2.28 -11.42 9.61
C ALA A 437 1.63 -10.38 8.68
N ALA A 438 0.47 -10.69 8.10
CA ALA A 438 -0.26 -9.81 7.20
C ALA A 438 -0.80 -8.55 7.90
N ALA A 439 -1.29 -8.66 9.14
CA ALA A 439 -1.70 -7.53 9.97
C ALA A 439 -0.52 -6.57 10.27
N LEU A 440 0.69 -7.12 10.40
CA LEU A 440 1.93 -6.34 10.49
C LEU A 440 2.48 -5.91 9.13
N HIS A 441 1.66 -6.03 8.08
CA HIS A 441 2.00 -5.70 6.70
C HIS A 441 3.23 -6.44 6.15
N GLY A 442 3.49 -7.63 6.68
CA GLY A 442 4.52 -8.57 6.25
C GLY A 442 3.93 -9.84 5.64
N GLY A 443 4.72 -10.91 5.61
CA GLY A 443 4.28 -12.22 5.12
C GLY A 443 5.05 -13.36 5.77
N ALA A 444 4.52 -14.58 5.67
CA ALA A 444 5.14 -15.80 6.15
C ALA A 444 5.36 -16.81 5.00
N ALA A 445 6.47 -17.53 5.03
CA ALA A 445 6.79 -18.58 4.05
C ALA A 445 7.36 -19.82 4.74
N LEU A 446 7.05 -20.98 4.18
CA LEU A 446 7.63 -22.27 4.55
C LEU A 446 8.74 -22.62 3.57
N ARG A 447 9.90 -23.06 4.06
CA ARG A 447 11.06 -23.47 3.25
C ARG A 447 11.64 -24.79 3.76
N PRO A 448 12.08 -25.69 2.88
CA PRO A 448 12.85 -26.86 3.27
C PRO A 448 14.29 -26.45 3.59
N ARG A 449 14.90 -27.09 4.59
CA ARG A 449 16.31 -26.84 4.92
C ARG A 449 17.28 -27.77 4.19
N PRO A 450 18.46 -27.27 3.77
CA PRO A 450 19.53 -28.13 3.27
C PRO A 450 19.96 -29.13 4.35
N GLY A 451 19.91 -30.43 4.05
CA GLY A 451 20.24 -31.49 5.00
C GLY A 451 19.05 -32.04 5.82
N GLY A 452 17.83 -31.59 5.55
CA GLY A 452 16.60 -32.05 6.22
C GLY A 452 16.05 -31.01 7.20
N GLY A 453 14.73 -31.01 7.36
CA GLY A 453 14.00 -30.14 8.27
C GLY A 453 13.21 -29.03 7.60
N THR A 454 12.51 -28.27 8.42
CA THR A 454 11.62 -27.20 7.98
C THR A 454 12.08 -25.86 8.54
N GLU A 455 11.93 -24.79 7.78
CA GLU A 455 12.12 -23.42 8.23
C GLU A 455 10.88 -22.58 7.86
N VAL A 456 10.27 -21.96 8.86
CA VAL A 456 9.23 -20.96 8.66
C VAL A 456 9.86 -19.59 8.81
N VAL A 457 9.73 -18.76 7.79
CA VAL A 457 10.28 -17.40 7.73
C VAL A 457 9.12 -16.41 7.79
N ILE A 458 9.07 -15.59 8.83
CA ILE A 458 8.19 -14.43 8.93
C ILE A 458 9.02 -13.20 8.55
N ALA A 459 8.66 -12.52 7.46
CA ALA A 459 9.32 -11.29 7.02
C ALA A 459 8.37 -10.11 7.17
N LEU A 460 8.82 -9.07 7.88
CA LEU A 460 7.99 -7.96 8.30
C LEU A 460 8.84 -6.68 8.42
N PRO A 461 8.23 -5.49 8.40
CA PRO A 461 8.96 -4.25 8.60
C PRO A 461 9.46 -4.16 10.06
N PRO A 462 10.58 -3.47 10.33
CA PRO A 462 11.06 -3.26 11.70
C PRO A 462 10.15 -2.33 12.49
N SER A 463 9.33 -1.50 11.84
CA SER A 463 8.35 -0.59 12.47
C SER A 463 7.02 -0.57 11.71
N THR A 464 5.96 -0.18 12.41
CA THR A 464 4.63 0.09 11.84
C THR A 464 4.48 1.50 11.27
N GLY A 465 5.58 2.27 11.23
CA GLY A 465 5.61 3.68 10.84
C GLY A 465 5.55 3.93 9.33
N ARG A 466 6.30 4.93 8.85
CA ARG A 466 6.31 5.28 7.42
C ARG A 466 7.05 4.20 6.63
N ARG A 467 6.55 3.90 5.45
CA ARG A 467 7.08 2.85 4.57
C ARG A 467 7.39 3.43 3.20
N SER A 468 8.54 3.07 2.65
CA SER A 468 8.92 3.44 1.29
C SER A 468 8.05 2.68 0.29
N LEU A 469 7.25 3.42 -0.48
CA LEU A 469 6.40 2.88 -1.54
C LEU A 469 6.90 3.40 -2.89
N LEU A 470 7.12 2.48 -3.83
CA LEU A 470 7.24 2.80 -5.25
C LEU A 470 5.83 3.01 -5.81
N LEU A 471 5.52 4.26 -6.15
CA LEU A 471 4.27 4.66 -6.76
C LEU A 471 4.30 4.34 -8.26
N VAL A 472 3.34 3.53 -8.69
CA VAL A 472 3.16 3.10 -10.08
C VAL A 472 1.72 3.34 -10.50
N GLU A 473 1.50 3.54 -11.80
CA GLU A 473 0.16 3.57 -12.37
C GLU A 473 -0.08 2.31 -13.19
N ALA A 474 -1.24 1.69 -13.00
CA ALA A 474 -1.74 0.59 -13.81
C ALA A 474 -3.27 0.69 -13.89
N GLY A 475 -3.86 0.40 -15.05
CA GLY A 475 -5.32 0.48 -15.24
C GLY A 475 -5.94 1.83 -14.87
N GLY A 476 -5.20 2.93 -15.01
CA GLY A 476 -5.64 4.29 -14.63
C GLY A 476 -5.66 4.57 -13.12
N GLN A 477 -5.20 3.64 -12.28
CA GLN A 477 -5.13 3.79 -10.82
C GLN A 477 -3.69 4.02 -10.36
N LEU A 478 -3.52 4.81 -9.30
CA LEU A 478 -2.24 4.98 -8.62
C LEU A 478 -2.10 3.94 -7.51
N LEU A 479 -1.04 3.15 -7.57
CA LEU A 479 -0.78 2.00 -6.72
C LEU A 479 0.59 2.15 -6.06
N GLY A 480 0.73 1.69 -4.83
CA GLY A 480 1.99 1.69 -4.08
C GLY A 480 2.55 0.28 -3.95
N LEU A 481 3.77 0.05 -4.43
CA LEU A 481 4.52 -1.19 -4.19
C LEU A 481 5.52 -0.95 -3.06
N PRO A 482 5.40 -1.63 -1.90
CA PRO A 482 6.37 -1.47 -0.82
C PRO A 482 7.75 -1.93 -1.27
N GLY A 483 8.74 -1.05 -1.12
CA GLY A 483 10.13 -1.33 -1.47
C GLY A 483 10.84 -2.04 -0.32
N GLY A 484 11.57 -3.11 -0.65
CA GLY A 484 12.43 -3.81 0.29
C GLY A 484 11.69 -4.56 1.40
N HIS A 485 12.25 -5.69 1.84
CA HIS A 485 12.01 -6.29 3.16
C HIS A 485 10.82 -7.24 3.34
N GLY A 486 10.15 -7.61 2.26
CA GLY A 486 9.22 -8.74 2.24
C GLY A 486 9.89 -10.07 1.85
N LEU A 487 9.10 -11.14 1.81
CA LEU A 487 9.51 -12.44 1.25
C LEU A 487 9.84 -12.37 -0.25
N VAL A 488 9.36 -11.32 -0.91
CA VAL A 488 9.61 -10.99 -2.31
C VAL A 488 10.42 -9.71 -2.38
N THR A 489 11.50 -9.76 -3.12
CA THR A 489 12.31 -8.58 -3.43
C THR A 489 11.69 -7.87 -4.62
N VAL A 490 11.27 -6.63 -4.39
CA VAL A 490 10.95 -5.65 -5.46
C VAL A 490 12.27 -5.13 -5.99
N GLY A 491 12.65 -5.63 -7.16
CA GLY A 491 13.89 -5.33 -7.84
C GLY A 491 13.87 -4.00 -8.61
N PRO A 492 14.85 -3.77 -9.50
CA PRO A 492 14.97 -2.52 -10.22
C PRO A 492 13.76 -2.28 -11.13
N VAL A 493 13.48 -1.00 -11.32
CA VAL A 493 12.56 -0.53 -12.34
C VAL A 493 13.20 -0.72 -13.71
N LEU A 494 12.51 -1.44 -14.59
CA LEU A 494 12.97 -1.80 -15.92
C LEU A 494 12.25 -0.93 -16.97
N ARG A 495 13.00 -0.58 -18.02
CA ARG A 495 12.45 -0.06 -19.28
C ARG A 495 12.73 -1.08 -20.37
N LEU A 496 11.74 -1.89 -20.68
CA LEU A 496 11.86 -2.98 -21.63
C LEU A 496 11.65 -2.44 -23.05
N ASP A 497 12.59 -2.73 -23.94
CA ASP A 497 12.43 -2.47 -25.36
C ASP A 497 11.38 -3.44 -25.93
N PRO A 498 10.34 -2.97 -26.64
CA PRO A 498 9.40 -3.83 -27.36
C PRO A 498 10.07 -4.89 -28.26
N ALA A 499 11.27 -4.61 -28.78
CA ALA A 499 12.05 -5.57 -29.57
C ALA A 499 12.66 -6.71 -28.74
N ALA A 500 12.85 -6.53 -27.43
CA ALA A 500 13.37 -7.54 -26.50
C ALA A 500 12.26 -8.44 -25.91
N LEU A 501 11.00 -8.14 -26.23
CA LEU A 501 9.85 -8.96 -25.85
C LEU A 501 9.74 -10.16 -26.79
N SER A 502 9.56 -11.35 -26.24
CA SER A 502 9.26 -12.55 -27.00
C SER A 502 8.03 -13.24 -26.42
N SER A 503 7.55 -14.30 -27.08
CA SER A 503 6.47 -15.12 -26.55
C SER A 503 6.94 -16.54 -26.32
N ALA A 504 6.65 -17.08 -25.14
CA ALA A 504 6.82 -18.50 -24.81
C ALA A 504 5.45 -19.07 -24.46
N GLU A 505 5.08 -20.20 -25.09
CA GLU A 505 3.78 -20.87 -24.88
C GLU A 505 2.54 -19.93 -24.98
N GLY A 506 2.62 -18.92 -25.87
CA GLY A 506 1.54 -17.95 -26.08
C GLY A 506 1.47 -16.81 -25.06
N ARG A 507 2.43 -16.73 -24.13
CA ARG A 507 2.53 -15.65 -23.13
C ARG A 507 3.74 -14.76 -23.40
N PRO A 508 3.68 -13.44 -23.08
CA PRO A 508 4.81 -12.54 -23.24
C PRO A 508 5.88 -12.81 -22.19
N VAL A 509 7.14 -12.87 -22.61
CA VAL A 509 8.33 -13.02 -21.77
C VAL A 509 9.42 -12.04 -22.21
N ALA A 510 10.19 -11.52 -21.26
CA ALA A 510 11.36 -10.67 -21.54
C ALA A 510 12.66 -11.42 -21.23
N ARG A 511 13.69 -11.18 -22.05
CA ARG A 511 15.07 -11.54 -21.71
C ARG A 511 15.66 -10.42 -20.85
N ILE A 512 15.94 -10.71 -19.59
CA ILE A 512 16.47 -9.75 -18.62
C ILE A 512 17.83 -10.24 -18.14
N GLY A 513 18.86 -9.39 -18.23
CA GLY A 513 20.18 -9.66 -17.66
C GLY A 513 20.14 -9.54 -16.13
N ILE A 514 20.25 -10.67 -15.44
CA ILE A 514 20.28 -10.75 -13.97
C ILE A 514 21.61 -11.41 -13.59
N GLU A 515 22.40 -10.76 -12.74
CA GLU A 515 23.71 -11.29 -12.28
C GLU A 515 24.69 -11.67 -13.41
N GLY A 516 24.58 -11.01 -14.57
CA GLY A 516 25.41 -11.28 -15.75
C GLY A 516 24.91 -12.41 -16.65
N ALA A 517 23.79 -13.05 -16.34
CA ALA A 517 23.13 -14.06 -17.18
C ALA A 517 21.79 -13.54 -17.73
N GLU A 518 21.52 -13.79 -19.02
CA GLU A 518 20.20 -13.51 -19.59
C GLU A 518 19.20 -14.59 -19.17
N THR A 519 18.19 -14.18 -18.41
CA THR A 519 17.12 -15.06 -17.94
C THR A 519 15.81 -14.68 -18.61
N LEU A 520 15.01 -15.67 -19.03
CA LEU A 520 13.65 -15.46 -19.51
C LEU A 520 12.71 -15.26 -18.31
N VAL A 521 12.07 -14.10 -18.25
CA VAL A 521 11.17 -13.72 -17.16
C VAL A 521 9.75 -13.50 -17.72
N PRO A 522 8.71 -14.12 -17.14
CA PRO A 522 7.33 -13.88 -17.51
C PRO A 522 6.91 -12.43 -17.32
N LEU A 523 6.17 -11.89 -18.29
CA LEU A 523 5.61 -10.54 -18.23
C LEU A 523 4.11 -10.60 -18.01
N LEU A 524 3.63 -9.91 -16.97
CA LEU A 524 2.20 -9.77 -16.72
C LEU A 524 1.84 -8.30 -16.46
N PRO A 525 0.76 -7.77 -17.06
CA PRO A 525 0.24 -6.45 -16.70
C PRO A 525 -0.22 -6.44 -15.25
N LEU A 526 0.19 -5.44 -14.48
CA LEU A 526 -0.24 -5.31 -13.09
C LEU A 526 -1.76 -5.19 -12.99
N ALA A 527 -2.40 -4.44 -13.90
CA ALA A 527 -3.85 -4.33 -13.93
C ALA A 527 -4.54 -5.68 -14.16
N ALA A 528 -3.96 -6.58 -14.96
CA ALA A 528 -4.52 -7.92 -15.18
C ALA A 528 -4.54 -8.77 -13.89
N LEU A 529 -3.54 -8.63 -13.04
CA LEU A 529 -3.53 -9.29 -11.73
C LEU A 529 -4.59 -8.73 -10.77
N LEU A 530 -4.93 -7.45 -10.94
CA LEU A 530 -5.96 -6.75 -10.15
C LEU A 530 -7.38 -6.89 -10.75
N GLY A 531 -7.55 -7.67 -11.83
CA GLY A 531 -8.85 -7.91 -12.47
C GLY A 531 -9.22 -6.93 -13.59
N GLY A 532 -8.30 -6.03 -13.98
CA GLY A 532 -8.44 -5.17 -15.15
C GLY A 532 -8.12 -5.88 -16.48
N ALA A 533 -8.62 -5.33 -17.58
CA ALA A 533 -8.31 -5.79 -18.94
C ALA A 533 -7.22 -4.90 -19.55
N GLU A 534 -5.97 -5.09 -19.13
CA GLU A 534 -4.80 -4.44 -19.76
C GLU A 534 -3.94 -5.54 -20.37
N GLU A 535 -3.54 -5.38 -21.64
CA GLU A 535 -2.66 -6.33 -22.34
C GLU A 535 -1.21 -5.81 -22.37
N VAL A 536 -0.24 -6.72 -22.37
CA VAL A 536 1.15 -6.34 -22.65
C VAL A 536 1.24 -5.94 -24.13
N PRO A 537 1.86 -4.80 -24.48
CA PRO A 537 2.10 -4.43 -25.87
C PRO A 537 2.79 -5.56 -26.65
N ALA A 538 2.33 -5.82 -27.87
CA ALA A 538 2.91 -6.85 -28.72
C ALA A 538 4.37 -6.50 -29.12
N ALA A 539 5.21 -7.52 -29.30
CA ALA A 539 6.58 -7.36 -29.79
C ALA A 539 6.58 -6.68 -31.17
N GLY A 540 7.36 -5.62 -31.34
CA GLY A 540 7.42 -4.86 -32.58
C GLY A 540 8.63 -3.91 -32.65
N PRO A 541 9.09 -3.54 -33.86
CA PRO A 541 10.31 -2.74 -34.05
C PRO A 541 10.15 -1.24 -33.71
N VAL A 542 8.92 -0.76 -33.47
CA VAL A 542 8.63 0.65 -33.17
C VAL A 542 7.59 0.72 -32.05
N GLY A 543 8.04 1.03 -30.83
CA GLY A 543 7.16 1.25 -29.69
C GLY A 543 7.89 1.96 -28.55
N ALA A 544 7.15 2.68 -27.71
CA ALA A 544 7.73 3.29 -26.51
C ALA A 544 8.23 2.19 -25.55
N PRO A 545 9.32 2.43 -24.80
CA PRO A 545 9.81 1.45 -23.83
C PRO A 545 8.73 1.15 -22.79
N VAL A 546 8.50 -0.15 -22.55
CA VAL A 546 7.48 -0.64 -21.62
C VAL A 546 8.04 -0.57 -20.20
N PRO A 547 7.46 0.24 -19.30
CA PRO A 547 7.90 0.28 -17.92
C PRO A 547 7.45 -0.98 -17.18
N ALA A 548 8.37 -1.61 -16.46
CA ALA A 548 8.09 -2.81 -15.70
C ALA A 548 8.82 -2.82 -14.35
N VAL A 549 8.28 -3.55 -13.38
CA VAL A 549 8.88 -3.77 -12.07
C VAL A 549 9.18 -5.25 -11.91
N LEU A 550 10.43 -5.60 -11.60
CA LEU A 550 10.83 -6.99 -11.39
C LEU A 550 10.52 -7.43 -9.96
N LEU A 551 9.72 -8.48 -9.80
CA LEU A 551 9.51 -9.19 -8.55
C LEU A 551 10.34 -10.48 -8.53
N SER A 552 10.93 -10.80 -7.37
CA SER A 552 11.82 -11.94 -7.25
C SER A 552 11.72 -12.63 -5.88
N ARG A 553 11.66 -13.97 -5.87
CA ARG A 553 11.71 -14.82 -4.66
C ARG A 553 12.50 -16.09 -4.95
N GLY A 554 13.68 -16.26 -4.35
CA GLY A 554 14.54 -17.41 -4.63
C GLY A 554 14.96 -17.44 -6.11
N ALA A 555 14.56 -18.47 -6.86
CA ALA A 555 14.72 -18.54 -8.32
C ALA A 555 13.51 -18.00 -9.11
N ALA A 556 12.34 -17.83 -8.47
CA ALA A 556 11.15 -17.34 -9.13
C ALA A 556 11.27 -15.84 -9.45
N ARG A 557 10.90 -15.47 -10.67
CA ARG A 557 10.96 -14.11 -11.20
C ARG A 557 9.66 -13.79 -11.94
N LEU A 558 9.17 -12.57 -11.81
CA LEU A 558 8.01 -12.06 -12.52
C LEU A 558 8.22 -10.58 -12.82
N ALA A 559 8.03 -10.15 -14.07
CA ALA A 559 8.08 -8.75 -14.43
C ALA A 559 6.65 -8.19 -14.58
N LEU A 560 6.31 -7.21 -13.74
CA LEU A 560 5.01 -6.56 -13.74
C LEU A 560 5.04 -5.34 -14.66
N VAL A 561 4.28 -5.37 -15.73
CA VAL A 561 4.13 -4.24 -16.65
C VAL A 561 3.19 -3.22 -16.01
N VAL A 562 3.61 -1.96 -16.00
CA VAL A 562 2.85 -0.83 -15.47
C VAL A 562 2.66 0.22 -16.57
N THR A 563 1.65 1.07 -16.45
CA THR A 563 1.41 2.17 -17.40
C THR A 563 2.44 3.29 -17.20
N ALA A 564 2.74 3.65 -15.96
CA ALA A 564 3.73 4.67 -15.64
C ALA A 564 4.40 4.43 -14.28
N LEU A 565 5.63 4.91 -14.15
CA LEU A 565 6.36 4.97 -12.89
C LEU A 565 6.33 6.42 -12.42
N ARG A 566 5.94 6.66 -11.17
CA ARG A 566 5.78 8.02 -10.66
C ARG A 566 6.95 8.44 -9.78
N ASP A 567 7.03 7.88 -8.57
CA ASP A 567 8.00 8.29 -7.57
C ASP A 567 8.19 7.19 -6.51
N ALA A 568 9.23 7.27 -5.68
CA ALA A 568 9.42 6.42 -4.51
C ALA A 568 9.51 7.29 -3.26
N ARG A 569 8.51 7.20 -2.37
CA ARG A 569 8.42 8.05 -1.17
C ARG A 569 7.91 7.27 0.04
N SER A 570 8.18 7.82 1.23
CA SER A 570 7.75 7.23 2.49
C SER A 570 6.37 7.71 2.93
N PHE A 571 5.40 6.81 2.97
CA PHE A 571 4.01 7.08 3.37
C PHE A 571 3.64 6.29 4.63
N VAL A 572 2.70 6.83 5.42
CA VAL A 572 2.02 6.03 6.44
C VAL A 572 1.05 5.12 5.71
N VAL A 573 1.15 3.81 6.00
CA VAL A 573 0.22 2.81 5.47
C VAL A 573 -0.79 2.50 6.55
N THR A 574 -2.07 2.66 6.23
CA THR A 574 -3.17 2.29 7.11
C THR A 574 -3.83 1.02 6.60
N GLU A 575 -4.45 0.28 7.52
CA GLU A 575 -5.29 -0.86 7.16
C GLU A 575 -6.42 -0.41 6.23
N LEU A 576 -6.72 -1.26 5.24
CA LEU A 576 -7.79 -1.03 4.28
C LEU A 576 -8.95 -1.97 4.61
N ASP A 577 -9.96 -1.45 5.31
CA ASP A 577 -11.17 -2.20 5.63
C ASP A 577 -12.27 -1.84 4.61
N ALA A 578 -12.16 -2.42 3.42
CA ALA A 578 -13.04 -2.12 2.29
C ALA A 578 -13.68 -3.40 1.72
N PRO A 579 -15.01 -3.46 1.53
CA PRO A 579 -15.68 -4.60 0.93
C PRO A 579 -15.13 -4.90 -0.48
N GLY A 580 -14.71 -6.15 -0.72
CA GLY A 580 -14.17 -6.59 -2.01
C GLY A 580 -12.66 -6.34 -2.21
N ALA A 581 -11.96 -5.77 -1.23
CA ALA A 581 -10.49 -5.77 -1.22
C ALA A 581 -9.97 -7.21 -1.11
N ASP A 582 -9.12 -7.63 -2.05
CA ASP A 582 -8.46 -8.94 -1.98
C ASP A 582 -7.27 -8.85 -1.00
N PRO A 583 -7.37 -9.46 0.20
CA PRO A 583 -6.32 -9.38 1.22
C PRO A 583 -5.03 -10.09 0.80
N ALA A 584 -5.08 -10.95 -0.23
CA ALA A 584 -3.87 -11.54 -0.80
C ALA A 584 -3.11 -10.54 -1.67
N LEU A 585 -3.78 -9.55 -2.26
CA LEU A 585 -3.17 -8.58 -3.18
C LEU A 585 -2.95 -7.20 -2.59
N LEU A 586 -3.70 -6.83 -1.55
CA LEU A 586 -3.67 -5.51 -0.92
C LEU A 586 -3.18 -5.60 0.52
N SER A 587 -2.26 -4.71 0.88
CA SER A 587 -1.70 -4.60 2.23
C SER A 587 -2.30 -3.44 3.01
N GLY A 588 -2.94 -2.47 2.35
CA GLY A 588 -3.45 -1.26 2.99
C GLY A 588 -3.65 -0.12 2.00
N ALA A 589 -3.79 1.10 2.53
CA ALA A 589 -3.87 2.33 1.76
C ALA A 589 -2.87 3.37 2.28
N ALA A 590 -2.38 4.22 1.38
CA ALA A 590 -1.52 5.34 1.70
C ALA A 590 -2.18 6.64 1.24
N LEU A 591 -2.18 7.66 2.11
CA LEU A 591 -2.66 9.00 1.79
C LEU A 591 -1.52 9.82 1.18
N LEU A 592 -1.74 10.32 -0.04
CA LEU A 592 -0.85 11.20 -0.77
C LEU A 592 -1.24 12.66 -0.53
N GLU A 593 -0.41 13.57 -1.04
CA GLU A 593 -0.70 15.00 -1.07
C GLU A 593 -2.01 15.28 -1.83
N GLY A 594 -2.86 16.17 -1.28
CA GLY A 594 -4.11 16.59 -1.91
C GLY A 594 -5.25 15.58 -1.86
N ASP A 595 -5.37 14.81 -0.76
CA ASP A 595 -6.43 13.83 -0.49
C ASP A 595 -6.55 12.68 -1.50
N ARG A 596 -5.50 12.42 -2.28
CA ARG A 596 -5.44 11.26 -3.16
C ARG A 596 -5.01 10.02 -2.37
N LEU A 597 -5.68 8.90 -2.58
CA LEU A 597 -5.31 7.61 -1.99
C LEU A 597 -4.57 6.75 -3.03
N ALA A 598 -3.53 6.03 -2.59
CA ALA A 598 -2.96 4.92 -3.34
C ALA A 598 -3.18 3.62 -2.57
N LEU A 599 -3.65 2.60 -3.28
CA LEU A 599 -3.75 1.26 -2.73
C LEU A 599 -2.35 0.66 -2.64
N VAL A 600 -2.00 0.12 -1.47
CA VAL A 600 -0.71 -0.50 -1.22
C VAL A 600 -0.82 -1.99 -1.53
N LEU A 601 -0.01 -2.45 -2.46
CA LEU A 601 -0.01 -3.81 -2.97
C LEU A 601 0.85 -4.75 -2.11
N ARG A 602 0.55 -6.05 -2.16
CA ARG A 602 1.34 -7.14 -1.56
C ARG A 602 2.23 -7.81 -2.61
N PRO A 603 3.56 -7.61 -2.59
CA PRO A 603 4.45 -8.21 -3.59
C PRO A 603 4.44 -9.74 -3.59
N ASP A 604 4.24 -10.37 -2.43
CA ASP A 604 4.09 -11.82 -2.26
C ASP A 604 2.86 -12.36 -3.00
N GLY A 605 1.68 -11.82 -2.72
CA GLY A 605 0.47 -12.28 -3.40
C GLY A 605 0.45 -11.94 -4.89
N LEU A 606 1.05 -10.82 -5.31
CA LEU A 606 1.24 -10.50 -6.72
C LEU A 606 2.12 -11.54 -7.42
N LEU A 607 3.25 -11.91 -6.81
CA LEU A 607 4.13 -12.94 -7.36
C LEU A 607 3.42 -14.30 -7.41
N ASP A 608 2.74 -14.71 -6.34
CA ASP A 608 2.06 -16.00 -6.26
C ASP A 608 0.88 -16.11 -7.23
N ARG A 609 0.10 -15.04 -7.39
CA ARG A 609 -0.96 -14.98 -8.40
C ARG A 609 -0.38 -14.93 -9.81
N GLY A 610 0.67 -14.15 -10.03
CA GLY A 610 1.30 -14.02 -11.34
C GLY A 610 1.98 -15.29 -11.82
N LEU A 611 2.64 -16.04 -10.94
CA LEU A 611 3.21 -17.35 -11.27
C LEU A 611 2.13 -18.40 -11.57
N ARG A 612 1.06 -18.46 -10.75
CA ARG A 612 -0.09 -19.34 -11.03
C ARG A 612 -0.73 -19.01 -12.36
N GLU A 613 -0.90 -17.72 -12.63
CA GLU A 613 -1.45 -17.27 -13.90
C GLU A 613 -0.49 -17.66 -15.03
N ALA A 614 0.81 -17.39 -14.93
CA ALA A 614 1.82 -17.79 -15.91
C ALA A 614 1.85 -19.31 -16.20
N MET A 615 1.50 -20.15 -15.21
CA MET A 615 1.42 -21.61 -15.34
C MET A 615 0.12 -22.12 -15.97
N ARG A 616 -0.95 -21.30 -16.03
CA ARG A 616 -2.18 -21.72 -16.70
C ARG A 616 -1.93 -21.81 -18.20
N PRO A 617 -2.39 -22.87 -18.90
CA PRO A 617 -2.31 -22.94 -20.36
C PRO A 617 -2.93 -21.67 -20.92
N GLY A 618 -2.14 -20.85 -21.61
CA GLY A 618 -2.71 -19.72 -22.35
C GLY A 618 -3.71 -20.28 -23.34
N THR A 619 -4.87 -19.63 -23.48
CA THR A 619 -5.62 -19.80 -24.73
C THR A 619 -4.64 -19.44 -25.84
N PRO A 620 -4.39 -20.34 -26.83
CA PRO A 620 -3.52 -20.01 -27.94
C PRO A 620 -4.10 -18.76 -28.57
N ARG A 621 -3.44 -17.61 -28.36
CA ARG A 621 -3.72 -16.44 -29.15
C ARG A 621 -3.33 -16.88 -30.56
N PRO A 622 -4.25 -16.98 -31.53
CA PRO A 622 -3.83 -17.15 -32.91
C PRO A 622 -2.81 -16.05 -33.14
N ALA A 623 -1.59 -16.42 -33.54
CA ALA A 623 -0.47 -15.51 -33.75
C ALA A 623 -1.05 -14.24 -34.33
N ALA A 624 -1.01 -13.15 -33.56
CA ALA A 624 -1.68 -11.92 -33.92
C ALA A 624 -1.24 -11.63 -35.35
N ALA A 625 -2.18 -11.75 -36.29
CA ALA A 625 -1.95 -11.29 -37.64
C ALA A 625 -1.41 -9.87 -37.48
N PRO A 626 -0.30 -9.50 -38.15
CA PRO A 626 0.32 -8.21 -37.97
C PRO A 626 -0.78 -7.16 -38.02
N GLU A 627 -0.95 -6.38 -36.94
CA GLU A 627 -1.87 -5.26 -36.94
C GLU A 627 -1.51 -4.45 -38.18
N ARG A 628 -2.42 -4.43 -39.16
CA ARG A 628 -2.18 -3.67 -40.38
C ARG A 628 -1.97 -2.23 -39.92
N PRO A 629 -0.85 -1.58 -40.31
CA PRO A 629 -0.59 -0.21 -39.90
C PRO A 629 -1.82 0.63 -40.26
N ARG A 630 -2.31 1.43 -39.29
CA ARG A 630 -3.42 2.35 -39.52
C ARG A 630 -3.03 3.26 -40.67
N ARG A 631 -3.74 3.13 -41.79
CA ARG A 631 -3.43 3.88 -43.00
C ARG A 631 -3.62 5.37 -42.75
N HIS A 632 -2.73 6.17 -43.33
CA HIS A 632 -2.63 7.60 -43.08
C HIS A 632 -3.24 8.39 -44.23
N VAL A 633 -4.24 9.21 -43.93
CA VAL A 633 -4.93 10.08 -44.88
C VAL A 633 -4.53 11.53 -44.63
N LEU A 634 -4.10 12.24 -45.68
CA LEU A 634 -3.87 13.69 -45.65
C LEU A 634 -5.12 14.41 -46.13
N VAL A 635 -5.69 15.27 -45.30
CA VAL A 635 -6.87 16.07 -45.62
C VAL A 635 -6.45 17.51 -45.93
N VAL A 636 -6.83 18.01 -47.10
CA VAL A 636 -6.46 19.32 -47.63
C VAL A 636 -7.73 20.12 -47.92
N ASP A 637 -8.04 21.09 -47.06
CA ASP A 637 -9.24 21.92 -47.16
C ASP A 637 -8.97 23.28 -46.47
N ASP A 638 -9.37 24.37 -47.11
CA ASP A 638 -9.14 25.74 -46.63
C ASP A 638 -10.12 26.14 -45.51
N SER A 639 -11.26 25.44 -45.42
CA SER A 639 -12.28 25.62 -44.40
C SER A 639 -11.98 24.79 -43.16
N LEU A 640 -11.66 25.50 -42.07
CA LEU A 640 -11.41 24.89 -40.76
C LEU A 640 -12.54 23.95 -40.30
N THR A 641 -13.80 24.30 -40.60
CA THR A 641 -14.97 23.50 -40.20
C THR A 641 -15.06 22.19 -40.99
N THR A 642 -14.82 22.22 -42.30
CA THR A 642 -14.87 21.03 -43.17
C THR A 642 -13.74 20.07 -42.80
N ARG A 643 -12.53 20.61 -42.67
CA ARG A 643 -11.34 19.86 -42.28
C ARG A 643 -11.46 19.19 -40.90
N THR A 644 -12.10 19.86 -39.94
CA THR A 644 -12.32 19.30 -38.60
C THR A 644 -13.34 18.15 -38.63
N LEU A 645 -14.39 18.28 -39.45
CA LEU A 645 -15.41 17.25 -39.64
C LEU A 645 -14.82 16.01 -40.33
N GLU A 646 -14.06 16.20 -41.40
CA GLU A 646 -13.39 15.14 -42.15
C GLU A 646 -12.41 14.37 -41.28
N ARG A 647 -11.58 15.06 -40.50
CA ARG A 647 -10.72 14.43 -39.50
C ARG A 647 -11.51 13.56 -38.54
N SER A 648 -12.60 14.09 -37.96
CA SER A 648 -13.40 13.35 -36.99
C SER A 648 -14.01 12.07 -37.59
N ILE A 649 -14.45 12.12 -38.84
CA ILE A 649 -15.02 10.98 -39.55
C ILE A 649 -13.96 9.92 -39.83
N LEU A 650 -12.79 10.33 -40.32
CA LEU A 650 -11.70 9.44 -40.68
C LEU A 650 -11.03 8.79 -39.46
N GLU A 651 -10.84 9.56 -38.37
CA GLU A 651 -10.35 9.02 -37.10
C GLU A 651 -11.34 8.02 -36.48
N ALA A 652 -12.65 8.31 -36.55
CA ALA A 652 -13.68 7.35 -36.16
C ALA A 652 -13.70 6.09 -37.06
N GLY A 653 -13.30 6.23 -38.33
CA GLY A 653 -13.08 5.13 -39.27
C GLY A 653 -11.77 4.36 -39.07
N GLY A 654 -10.93 4.73 -38.09
CA GLY A 654 -9.70 4.03 -37.74
C GLY A 654 -8.44 4.47 -38.52
N TYR A 655 -8.53 5.54 -39.31
CA TYR A 655 -7.40 6.10 -40.07
C TYR A 655 -6.57 7.05 -39.21
N ARG A 656 -5.28 7.17 -39.51
CA ARG A 656 -4.46 8.30 -39.04
C ARG A 656 -4.72 9.48 -39.97
N VAL A 657 -4.82 10.70 -39.44
CA VAL A 657 -5.14 11.89 -40.26
C VAL A 657 -4.12 12.99 -40.05
N SER A 658 -3.64 13.58 -41.14
CA SER A 658 -2.90 14.85 -41.16
C SER A 658 -3.70 15.91 -41.91
N LEU A 659 -3.43 17.18 -41.62
CA LEU A 659 -4.22 18.31 -42.12
C LEU A 659 -3.31 19.30 -42.84
N ALA A 660 -3.78 19.85 -43.96
CA ALA A 660 -3.19 20.98 -44.67
C ALA A 660 -4.27 22.03 -44.98
N VAL A 661 -3.89 23.32 -45.06
CA VAL A 661 -4.79 24.43 -45.41
C VAL A 661 -4.90 24.68 -46.92
N ASP A 662 -3.91 24.27 -47.70
CA ASP A 662 -3.86 24.46 -49.15
C ASP A 662 -3.00 23.40 -49.85
N GLY A 663 -3.02 23.38 -51.19
CA GLY A 663 -2.26 22.42 -51.98
C GLY A 663 -0.74 22.56 -51.84
N LEU A 664 -0.21 23.74 -51.49
CA LEU A 664 1.23 23.95 -51.35
C LEU A 664 1.76 23.35 -50.03
N GLU A 665 1.04 23.56 -48.93
CA GLU A 665 1.33 22.92 -47.64
C GLU A 665 1.21 21.39 -47.72
N ALA A 666 0.20 20.90 -48.45
CA ALA A 666 0.02 19.49 -48.70
C ALA A 666 1.21 18.90 -49.47
N LEU A 667 1.65 19.54 -50.56
CA LEU A 667 2.78 19.08 -51.36
C LEU A 667 4.11 19.09 -50.59
N ASN A 668 4.34 20.09 -49.73
CA ASN A 668 5.52 20.13 -48.87
C ASN A 668 5.52 18.99 -47.85
N SER A 669 4.35 18.69 -47.28
CA SER A 669 4.16 17.60 -46.31
C SER A 669 4.36 16.22 -46.96
N LEU A 670 3.90 16.03 -48.20
CA LEU A 670 4.09 14.80 -48.97
C LEU A 670 5.56 14.55 -49.38
N ARG A 671 6.38 15.60 -49.46
CA ARG A 671 7.80 15.52 -49.79
C ARG A 671 8.72 15.29 -48.59
N ASP A 672 8.18 15.33 -47.37
CA ASP A 672 8.94 15.00 -46.17
C ASP A 672 9.21 13.48 -46.13
N PRO A 673 10.47 13.02 -46.17
CA PRO A 673 10.81 11.60 -46.17
C PRO A 673 10.32 10.83 -44.93
N LEU A 674 9.97 11.53 -43.85
CA LEU A 674 9.46 10.95 -42.60
C LEU A 674 7.92 10.80 -42.59
N ALA A 675 7.21 11.38 -43.56
CA ALA A 675 5.75 11.36 -43.64
C ALA A 675 5.25 10.30 -44.62
N SER A 676 4.86 9.12 -44.12
CA SER A 676 4.18 8.10 -44.94
C SER A 676 2.68 8.42 -45.04
N VAL A 677 2.21 8.90 -46.19
CA VAL A 677 0.78 9.14 -46.49
C VAL A 677 0.31 8.08 -47.48
N ASP A 678 -0.84 7.46 -47.21
CA ASP A 678 -1.43 6.41 -48.05
C ASP A 678 -2.51 6.94 -49.00
N LEU A 679 -3.14 8.07 -48.68
CA LEU A 679 -4.19 8.71 -49.50
C LEU A 679 -4.30 10.21 -49.22
N VAL A 680 -4.63 10.99 -50.24
CA VAL A 680 -4.94 12.43 -50.11
C VAL A 680 -6.43 12.67 -50.38
N LEU A 681 -7.09 13.39 -49.47
CA LEU A 681 -8.44 13.91 -49.63
C LEU A 681 -8.33 15.43 -49.78
N ALA A 682 -8.62 15.97 -50.96
CA ALA A 682 -8.38 17.38 -51.25
C ALA A 682 -9.63 18.10 -51.77
N ASP A 683 -9.90 19.29 -51.25
CA ASP A 683 -10.88 20.20 -51.83
C ASP A 683 -10.43 20.70 -53.21
N VAL A 684 -11.39 20.91 -54.10
CA VAL A 684 -11.13 21.49 -55.42
C VAL A 684 -10.89 23.00 -55.30
N GLU A 685 -11.71 23.72 -54.55
CA GLU A 685 -11.67 25.19 -54.51
C GLU A 685 -10.83 25.70 -53.33
N MET A 686 -9.50 25.80 -53.50
CA MET A 686 -8.59 26.32 -52.47
C MET A 686 -7.77 27.53 -52.96
N PRO A 687 -7.43 28.50 -52.09
CA PRO A 687 -6.58 29.63 -52.45
C PRO A 687 -5.12 29.20 -52.69
N GLY A 688 -4.45 29.86 -53.64
CA GLY A 688 -3.05 29.56 -53.97
C GLY A 688 -2.94 28.37 -54.93
N MET A 689 -2.89 27.15 -54.38
CA MET A 689 -2.88 25.91 -55.15
C MET A 689 -4.19 25.15 -54.92
N ASP A 690 -4.97 25.02 -55.99
CA ASP A 690 -6.26 24.33 -56.00
C ASP A 690 -6.09 22.80 -56.04
N GLY A 691 -7.18 22.05 -55.83
CA GLY A 691 -7.13 20.58 -55.79
C GLY A 691 -6.64 19.97 -57.11
N PHE A 692 -6.94 20.60 -58.25
CA PHE A 692 -6.46 20.16 -59.55
C PHE A 692 -4.95 20.37 -59.71
N GLY A 693 -4.43 21.53 -59.31
CA GLY A 693 -2.99 21.82 -59.31
C GLY A 693 -2.21 20.91 -58.36
N LEU A 694 -2.80 20.53 -57.23
CA LEU A 694 -2.22 19.54 -56.32
C LEU A 694 -2.11 18.15 -56.98
N VAL A 695 -3.16 17.69 -57.66
CA VAL A 695 -3.13 16.41 -58.40
C VAL A 695 -2.05 16.43 -59.49
N GLU A 696 -1.97 17.50 -60.28
CA GLU A 696 -0.95 17.66 -61.32
C GLU A 696 0.47 17.63 -60.72
N ALA A 697 0.70 18.33 -59.61
CA ALA A 697 1.99 18.34 -58.92
C ALA A 697 2.37 16.96 -58.34
N ILE A 698 1.41 16.22 -57.78
CA ILE A 698 1.61 14.85 -57.27
C ILE A 698 1.97 13.90 -58.42
N ARG A 699 1.29 14.02 -59.57
CA ARG A 699 1.55 13.15 -60.74
C ARG A 699 2.85 13.50 -61.46
N ALA A 700 3.29 14.74 -61.41
CA ALA A 700 4.58 15.17 -61.96
C ALA A 700 5.78 14.68 -61.13
N ASP A 701 5.58 14.30 -59.86
CA ASP A 701 6.63 13.82 -58.97
C ASP A 701 6.70 12.27 -59.00
N PRO A 702 7.79 11.65 -59.51
CA PRO A 702 7.90 10.20 -59.63
C PRO A 702 7.73 9.44 -58.31
N ALA A 703 8.04 10.06 -57.17
CA ALA A 703 7.88 9.45 -55.85
C ALA A 703 6.42 9.45 -55.36
N LEU A 704 5.61 10.41 -55.83
CA LEU A 704 4.22 10.60 -55.39
C LEU A 704 3.19 10.16 -56.43
N ALA A 705 3.63 9.90 -57.67
CA ALA A 705 2.75 9.58 -58.80
C ALA A 705 1.82 8.38 -58.56
N GLY A 706 2.16 7.47 -57.64
CA GLY A 706 1.32 6.32 -57.25
C GLY A 706 0.30 6.60 -56.14
N LEU A 707 0.34 7.77 -55.50
CA LEU A 707 -0.50 8.11 -54.34
C LEU A 707 -1.96 8.36 -54.78
N PRO A 708 -2.96 7.68 -54.21
CA PRO A 708 -4.35 7.93 -54.54
C PRO A 708 -4.81 9.29 -54.03
N VAL A 709 -5.52 10.04 -54.87
CA VAL A 709 -6.06 11.36 -54.54
C VAL A 709 -7.57 11.38 -54.80
N ILE A 710 -8.35 11.72 -53.77
CA ILE A 710 -9.79 11.94 -53.87
C ILE A 710 -10.04 13.44 -53.88
N LEU A 711 -10.74 13.93 -54.89
CA LEU A 711 -11.16 15.33 -54.98
C LEU A 711 -12.56 15.52 -54.38
N MET A 712 -12.73 16.56 -53.57
CA MET A 712 -14.00 16.97 -52.98
C MET A 712 -14.48 18.27 -53.60
N THR A 713 -15.73 18.32 -54.07
CA THR A 713 -16.29 19.52 -54.73
C THR A 713 -17.56 20.02 -54.05
N SER A 714 -17.82 21.32 -54.11
CA SER A 714 -19.11 21.93 -53.75
C SER A 714 -20.16 21.86 -54.86
N ARG A 715 -19.76 21.60 -56.11
CA ARG A 715 -20.61 21.61 -57.33
C ARG A 715 -20.46 20.33 -58.15
N ASP A 716 -21.58 19.67 -58.47
CA ASP A 716 -21.63 18.48 -59.33
C ASP A 716 -21.62 18.87 -60.81
N SER A 717 -20.53 19.51 -61.25
CA SER A 717 -20.35 19.91 -62.64
C SER A 717 -19.69 18.76 -63.42
N PRO A 718 -20.33 18.20 -64.47
CA PRO A 718 -19.77 17.08 -65.22
C PRO A 718 -18.39 17.36 -65.82
N GLY A 719 -18.07 18.64 -66.06
CA GLY A 719 -16.77 19.08 -66.58
C GLY A 719 -15.64 18.95 -65.56
N ASP A 720 -15.91 19.18 -64.28
CA ASP A 720 -14.89 19.12 -63.22
C ASP A 720 -14.53 17.67 -62.86
N VAL A 721 -15.51 16.76 -62.93
CA VAL A 721 -15.29 15.31 -62.77
C VAL A 721 -14.39 14.78 -63.90
N GLN A 722 -14.73 15.12 -65.15
CA GLN A 722 -13.94 14.71 -66.32
C GLN A 722 -12.50 15.24 -66.25
N ARG A 723 -12.35 16.51 -65.87
CA ARG A 723 -11.03 17.15 -65.71
C ARG A 723 -10.21 16.51 -64.59
N GLY A 724 -10.82 16.20 -63.44
CA GLY A 724 -10.13 15.54 -62.33
C GLY A 724 -9.65 14.13 -62.70
N MET A 725 -10.44 13.38 -63.45
CA MET A 725 -10.08 12.05 -63.93
C MET A 725 -8.95 12.09 -64.98
N GLU A 726 -8.98 13.06 -65.91
CA GLU A 726 -7.91 13.26 -66.90
C GLU A 726 -6.58 13.64 -66.26
N LEU A 727 -6.61 14.39 -65.15
CA LEU A 727 -5.43 14.74 -64.36
C LEU A 727 -4.93 13.57 -63.47
N GLY A 728 -5.69 12.48 -63.38
CA GLY A 728 -5.31 11.27 -62.65
C GLY A 728 -5.75 11.24 -61.19
N ALA A 729 -6.82 11.93 -60.81
CA ALA A 729 -7.50 11.70 -59.53
C ALA A 729 -8.08 10.27 -59.47
N SER A 730 -8.08 9.66 -58.29
CA SER A 730 -8.50 8.27 -58.08
C SER A 730 -9.99 8.13 -57.79
N ALA A 731 -10.61 9.15 -57.21
CA ALA A 731 -12.06 9.23 -57.02
C ALA A 731 -12.51 10.69 -56.86
N TYR A 732 -13.81 10.90 -56.91
CA TYR A 732 -14.44 12.22 -56.80
C TYR A 732 -15.67 12.13 -55.89
N LEU A 733 -15.81 13.05 -54.94
CA LEU A 733 -16.91 13.09 -53.97
C LEU A 733 -17.54 14.48 -53.89
N THR A 734 -18.87 14.53 -53.80
CA THR A 734 -19.62 15.78 -53.66
C THR A 734 -19.78 16.15 -52.18
N LYS A 735 -19.49 17.41 -51.83
CA LYS A 735 -19.69 17.97 -50.48
C LYS A 735 -21.18 18.17 -50.11
N GLN A 736 -22.10 18.10 -51.09
CA GLN A 736 -23.54 18.25 -50.85
C GLN A 736 -24.09 17.01 -50.14
N GLY A 737 -24.57 17.18 -48.89
CA GLY A 737 -25.20 16.13 -48.08
C GLY A 737 -24.24 15.27 -47.24
N PHE A 738 -22.91 15.47 -47.37
CA PHE A 738 -21.83 14.81 -46.62
C PHE A 738 -22.14 13.39 -46.13
N ASP A 739 -22.17 12.42 -47.06
CA ASP A 739 -22.40 11.01 -46.73
C ASP A 739 -21.12 10.34 -46.18
N GLN A 740 -21.07 10.22 -44.85
CA GLN A 740 -19.97 9.57 -44.12
C GLN A 740 -19.70 8.14 -44.60
N GLN A 741 -20.73 7.37 -44.96
CA GLN A 741 -20.57 5.99 -45.37
C GLN A 741 -19.95 5.90 -46.76
N ALA A 742 -20.36 6.78 -47.68
CA ALA A 742 -19.78 6.87 -49.01
C ALA A 742 -18.30 7.27 -48.97
N LEU A 743 -17.92 8.24 -48.12
CA LEU A 743 -16.53 8.67 -47.95
C LEU A 743 -15.63 7.51 -47.45
N LEU A 744 -16.04 6.84 -46.36
CA LEU A 744 -15.27 5.72 -45.80
C LEU A 744 -15.20 4.52 -46.75
N ALA A 745 -16.29 4.22 -47.47
CA ALA A 745 -16.32 3.15 -48.46
C ALA A 745 -15.37 3.43 -49.64
N THR A 746 -15.35 4.67 -50.14
CA THR A 746 -14.47 5.08 -51.25
C THR A 746 -13.00 5.01 -50.84
N ILE A 747 -12.67 5.48 -49.64
CA ILE A 747 -11.32 5.39 -49.09
C ILE A 747 -10.91 3.92 -48.92
N GLY A 748 -11.76 3.08 -48.34
CA GLY A 748 -11.48 1.65 -48.15
C GLY A 748 -11.32 0.85 -49.45
N GLN A 749 -11.85 1.32 -50.58
CA GLN A 749 -11.61 0.71 -51.89
C GLN A 749 -10.24 1.06 -52.47
N LEU A 750 -9.73 2.25 -52.17
CA LEU A 750 -8.43 2.73 -52.66
C LEU A 750 -7.27 2.32 -51.75
N ILE A 751 -7.55 2.18 -50.45
CA ILE A 751 -6.57 1.79 -49.44
C ILE A 751 -7.07 0.65 -48.54
#